data_AF-A0A2V8KQ87-F1
#
_entry.id   AF-A0A2V8KQ87-F1
#
_cell.length_a   1.000
_cell.length_b   1.000
_cell.length_c   1.000
_cell.angle_alpha   90.00
_cell.angle_beta   90.00
_cell.angle_gamma   90.00
#
_symmetry.space_group_name_H-M   'P 1'
#
loop_
_entity.id
_entity.type
_entity.pdbx_description
1 polymer ?
#
loop_
_entity_poly.entity_id
_entity_poly.type
_entity_poly.pdbx_seq_one_letter_code
_entity_poly.pdbx_strand_id
1 'polypeptide(L)'
;MRSTMRRSIPKVNRIRGGDSVSSVAAVYDRRRCLNCCTVGAHRAPLQLGNPAIFKLSHYRILCALSVLLVSAPLYAQGPAGPATRAFDIDITGYWTPALHEDALERGNGPELADYGGFALNEAGRLWALSYDTSRLTLRHHQCEAYVLPYQMRAVGNFRIWEERDSHTQRLIAIHVWAQTTEGHRVIWMDDRPHPPAWAPHSFKGFSTGQFVGNALVVYTTHLKQGWLRRNGSPESDQATVMEYIVRHGDHLTVTTVVTDPVFLSEPEVRSNDYVREPGDHHAWLYACEDGEQITGRAPDVVPHYLFGKQPFVREYSQQYKLPLVASLAGAESIYPDFGDKIKNATEADGLAKLQPEPNRPSQTSRAIDPEPKDGDIHVFPIRDHTYLLTGDSGNIVVQTGDQGALVVDSGAGKLSDKVIAAINKLSERPIQFIVNTSMHAEHVGGNAKLGAAGTDPSLPGSFFDLQSPAGATGQLNDPAHHATVIAQNNVTVRLQAAKVPAEIVPADTYLEERRRKFHNGELIEVFYEPNAITDGDSILHFRRSDVIAAGDVFTTTQYPFIDIKNGGSVQGEIKALNHILSLTGYQHEGEGGTYIVPGHGYLSDEHEVLEYRDMVVIIRDRIQALINAGATLAQVKAARPTADYDTRYGANSGPWTTDMFIEAIYRSLKP
;
A
#
# COMPACT_ATOMS: atom_id res chain seq x y z
N MET A 1 49.43 -10.24 -35.25
CA MET A 1 50.33 -9.80 -34.16
C MET A 1 49.83 -10.38 -32.86
N ARG A 2 50.69 -11.11 -32.14
CA ARG A 2 50.44 -11.74 -30.85
C ARG A 2 50.39 -10.67 -29.75
N SER A 3 49.51 -10.83 -28.75
CA SER A 3 49.86 -10.53 -27.36
C SER A 3 48.88 -11.21 -26.41
N THR A 4 49.39 -12.22 -25.72
CA THR A 4 48.84 -12.94 -24.58
C THR A 4 49.12 -12.17 -23.28
N MET A 5 48.15 -12.05 -22.39
CA MET A 5 48.42 -11.83 -20.96
C MET A 5 47.62 -12.82 -20.09
N ARG A 6 48.39 -13.70 -19.43
CA ARG A 6 47.99 -14.53 -18.28
C ARG A 6 48.28 -13.75 -16.99
N ARG A 7 47.38 -13.81 -16.01
CA ARG A 7 47.63 -13.59 -14.57
C ARG A 7 46.74 -14.57 -13.81
N SER A 8 47.23 -15.72 -13.34
CA SER A 8 47.94 -16.01 -12.07
C SER A 8 47.10 -15.75 -10.81
N ILE A 9 46.47 -16.83 -10.33
CA ILE A 9 45.75 -16.97 -9.05
C ILE A 9 46.78 -17.29 -7.94
N PRO A 10 46.73 -16.65 -6.75
CA PRO A 10 47.54 -17.07 -5.61
C PRO A 10 46.87 -18.21 -4.83
N LYS A 11 47.63 -19.28 -4.58
CA LYS A 11 47.31 -20.34 -3.61
C LYS A 11 47.55 -19.82 -2.18
N VAL A 12 46.60 -20.03 -1.27
CA VAL A 12 46.78 -19.86 0.18
C VAL A 12 47.04 -21.21 0.83
N ASN A 13 48.07 -21.25 1.67
CA ASN A 13 48.60 -22.43 2.35
C ASN A 13 47.73 -22.90 3.52
N ARG A 14 47.64 -24.23 3.66
CA ARG A 14 47.23 -24.94 4.88
C ARG A 14 48.23 -24.70 6.02
N ILE A 15 47.72 -24.42 7.22
CA ILE A 15 48.43 -24.65 8.48
C ILE A 15 47.59 -25.62 9.32
N ARG A 16 48.26 -26.61 9.92
CA ARG A 16 47.76 -27.63 10.85
C ARG A 16 48.08 -27.22 12.30
N GLY A 17 47.23 -27.71 13.22
CA GLY A 17 47.47 -27.83 14.67
C GLY A 17 46.60 -26.86 15.48
N GLY A 18 45.87 -27.24 16.53
CA GLY A 18 45.72 -28.49 17.27
C GLY A 18 44.98 -28.18 18.59
N ASP A 19 44.18 -29.15 19.05
CA ASP A 19 43.71 -29.43 20.42
C ASP A 19 42.79 -28.44 21.17
N SER A 20 41.50 -28.79 21.27
CA SER A 20 40.81 -29.32 22.49
C SER A 20 40.08 -28.19 23.25
N VAL A 21 38.79 -28.31 23.61
CA VAL A 21 38.27 -29.07 24.75
C VAL A 21 36.79 -29.45 24.54
N SER A 22 36.49 -30.68 24.99
CA SER A 22 35.19 -31.37 25.15
C SER A 22 34.16 -30.61 26.00
N SER A 23 32.85 -30.83 25.78
CA SER A 23 31.95 -31.67 26.60
C SER A 23 30.54 -31.03 26.52
N VAL A 24 29.35 -31.65 26.60
CA VAL A 24 28.83 -32.96 26.98
C VAL A 24 27.54 -33.18 26.17
N ALA A 25 27.36 -34.36 25.57
CA ALA A 25 26.06 -34.82 25.08
C ALA A 25 25.37 -35.62 26.20
N ALA A 26 24.13 -35.27 26.55
CA ALA A 26 23.32 -36.03 27.51
C ALA A 26 22.29 -36.89 26.78
N VAL A 27 22.40 -38.18 27.05
CA VAL A 27 21.57 -39.30 26.62
C VAL A 27 20.23 -39.27 27.38
N TYR A 28 19.09 -39.38 26.69
CA TYR A 28 17.79 -39.65 27.32
C TYR A 28 17.55 -41.17 27.34
N ASP A 29 17.65 -41.76 28.53
CA ASP A 29 17.26 -43.15 28.80
C ASP A 29 15.80 -43.21 29.31
N ARG A 30 15.06 -44.18 28.76
CA ARG A 30 13.71 -44.59 29.18
C ARG A 30 13.84 -45.69 30.22
N ARG A 31 13.29 -45.51 31.44
CA ARG A 31 12.52 -46.56 32.17
C ARG A 31 12.03 -46.12 33.57
N ARG A 32 10.72 -46.36 33.77
CA ARG A 32 10.04 -46.91 34.96
C ARG A 32 10.14 -46.19 36.31
N CYS A 33 8.98 -45.71 36.78
CA CYS A 33 8.50 -46.01 38.13
C CYS A 33 7.00 -46.34 38.09
N LEU A 34 6.65 -47.48 38.70
CA LEU A 34 5.32 -48.03 38.94
C LEU A 34 5.02 -47.93 40.43
N ASN A 35 3.72 -47.77 40.76
CA ASN A 35 2.96 -48.14 41.98
C ASN A 35 2.13 -46.94 42.49
N CYS A 36 0.82 -46.91 42.28
CA CYS A 36 -0.28 -47.71 42.87
C CYS A 36 -0.96 -46.97 44.03
N CYS A 37 -2.18 -46.49 43.79
CA CYS A 37 -3.31 -46.65 44.69
C CYS A 37 -4.63 -46.49 43.90
N THR A 38 -5.49 -47.48 44.05
CA THR A 38 -6.80 -47.69 43.42
C THR A 38 -7.94 -47.03 44.20
N VAL A 39 -9.09 -46.87 43.52
CA VAL A 39 -10.53 -46.85 43.94
C VAL A 39 -11.20 -45.70 43.15
N GLY A 40 -12.30 -45.83 42.41
CA GLY A 40 -13.28 -46.89 42.19
C GLY A 40 -14.25 -46.39 41.09
N ALA A 41 -14.87 -47.33 40.38
CA ALA A 41 -15.71 -47.08 39.21
C ALA A 41 -17.13 -46.60 39.55
N HIS A 42 -17.73 -45.79 38.67
CA HIS A 42 -19.13 -45.93 38.28
C HIS A 42 -19.37 -45.49 36.83
N ARG A 43 -19.85 -46.43 36.02
CA ARG A 43 -20.44 -46.22 34.68
C ARG A 43 -21.95 -46.03 34.84
N ALA A 44 -22.56 -45.17 34.02
CA ALA A 44 -23.66 -45.53 33.11
C ALA A 44 -24.07 -44.35 32.20
N PRO A 45 -24.54 -44.61 30.96
CA PRO A 45 -24.72 -43.62 29.87
C PRO A 45 -26.18 -43.16 29.71
N LEU A 46 -26.42 -42.10 28.93
CA LEU A 46 -27.76 -41.73 28.49
C LEU A 46 -27.82 -41.48 26.98
N GLN A 47 -28.86 -42.07 26.39
CA GLN A 47 -29.12 -42.36 24.99
C GLN A 47 -29.80 -41.20 24.25
N LEU A 48 -29.59 -41.20 22.94
CA LEU A 48 -30.34 -40.48 21.90
C LEU A 48 -31.86 -40.70 21.99
N GLY A 49 -32.62 -39.64 21.73
CA GLY A 49 -34.05 -39.70 21.44
C GLY A 49 -34.53 -38.47 20.68
N ASN A 50 -34.88 -38.65 19.41
CA ASN A 50 -35.84 -37.86 18.65
C ASN A 50 -36.67 -38.90 17.85
N PRO A 51 -37.99 -38.74 17.66
CA PRO A 51 -38.47 -37.82 16.62
C PRO A 51 -39.87 -37.19 16.84
N ALA A 52 -40.13 -36.16 16.02
CA ALA A 52 -41.36 -35.97 15.23
C ALA A 52 -42.55 -35.10 15.74
N ILE A 53 -42.82 -34.07 14.91
CA ILE A 53 -44.12 -33.59 14.37
C ILE A 53 -44.96 -32.61 15.21
N PHE A 54 -45.07 -31.37 14.71
CA PHE A 54 -46.35 -30.66 14.56
C PHE A 54 -46.35 -29.77 13.30
N LYS A 55 -47.42 -29.88 12.50
CA LYS A 55 -47.63 -29.25 11.19
C LYS A 55 -48.45 -27.95 11.30
N LEU A 56 -48.06 -26.98 10.47
CA LEU A 56 -48.82 -26.01 9.63
C LEU A 56 -50.20 -25.48 10.06
N SER A 57 -50.39 -24.15 9.94
CA SER A 57 -51.15 -23.50 8.84
C SER A 57 -51.22 -21.97 8.98
N HIS A 58 -50.65 -21.22 8.02
CA HIS A 58 -51.31 -20.38 6.98
C HIS A 58 -51.89 -19.03 7.43
N TYR A 59 -51.25 -17.92 7.01
CA TYR A 59 -51.93 -16.85 6.26
C TYR A 59 -50.94 -16.13 5.32
N ARG A 60 -51.49 -15.72 4.18
CA ARG A 60 -50.83 -15.32 2.93
C ARG A 60 -50.75 -13.78 2.79
N ILE A 61 -49.66 -13.33 2.14
CA ILE A 61 -49.59 -12.25 1.11
C ILE A 61 -49.72 -10.78 1.58
N LEU A 62 -48.62 -10.02 1.49
CA LEU A 62 -48.42 -8.92 0.52
C LEU A 62 -47.02 -8.28 0.60
N CYS A 63 -46.37 -8.19 -0.56
CA CYS A 63 -45.16 -7.42 -0.82
C CYS A 63 -45.35 -5.92 -0.57
N ALA A 64 -44.36 -5.25 0.03
CA ALA A 64 -43.78 -3.99 -0.45
C ALA A 64 -42.72 -3.46 0.54
N LEU A 65 -41.66 -2.88 -0.03
CA LEU A 65 -40.71 -1.93 0.57
C LEU A 65 -39.60 -2.47 1.49
N SER A 66 -38.57 -2.98 0.83
CA SER A 66 -37.19 -2.99 1.30
C SER A 66 -36.47 -1.71 0.86
N VAL A 67 -36.37 -0.71 1.75
CA VAL A 67 -35.39 0.39 1.71
C VAL A 67 -35.03 0.79 3.15
N LEU A 68 -33.76 0.57 3.51
CA LEU A 68 -32.88 1.29 4.44
C LEU A 68 -33.48 2.00 5.68
N LEU A 69 -33.01 1.57 6.87
CA LEU A 69 -32.56 2.48 7.92
C LEU A 69 -31.43 1.80 8.73
N VAL A 70 -30.19 2.12 8.34
CA VAL A 70 -29.00 2.03 9.19
C VAL A 70 -29.27 2.93 10.39
N SER A 71 -29.56 2.32 11.54
CA SER A 71 -29.65 3.01 12.82
C SER A 71 -28.35 2.75 13.57
N ALA A 72 -27.60 3.82 13.82
CA ALA A 72 -26.48 3.84 14.75
C ALA A 72 -26.94 3.24 16.10
N PRO A 73 -26.13 2.40 16.76
CA PRO A 73 -26.47 1.97 18.11
C PRO A 73 -26.30 3.18 19.05
N LEU A 74 -27.44 3.79 19.41
CA LEU A 74 -27.55 4.59 20.63
C LEU A 74 -27.26 3.66 21.81
N TYR A 75 -26.04 3.73 22.35
CA TYR A 75 -25.73 3.17 23.65
C TYR A 75 -26.62 3.85 24.69
N ALA A 76 -27.55 3.09 25.25
CA ALA A 76 -28.35 3.51 26.38
C ALA A 76 -27.44 3.73 27.59
N GLN A 77 -27.34 4.98 28.05
CA GLN A 77 -26.71 5.32 29.32
C GLN A 77 -27.61 4.88 30.48
N GLY A 78 -27.37 3.66 30.99
CA GLY A 78 -27.75 3.30 32.35
C GLY A 78 -26.75 3.91 33.35
N PRO A 79 -27.14 4.17 34.61
CA PRO A 79 -26.22 4.69 35.60
C PRO A 79 -25.09 3.66 35.81
N ALA A 80 -23.88 4.05 35.43
CA ALA A 80 -22.69 3.25 35.63
C ALA A 80 -22.56 2.95 37.13
N GLY A 81 -22.63 1.66 37.50
CA GLY A 81 -22.08 1.21 38.77
C GLY A 81 -20.61 1.59 38.85
N PRO A 82 -20.01 1.66 40.04
CA PRO A 82 -18.61 2.05 40.18
C PRO A 82 -17.76 1.11 39.32
N ALA A 83 -17.18 1.65 38.25
CA ALA A 83 -16.24 0.93 37.42
C ALA A 83 -15.12 0.47 38.34
N THR A 84 -15.01 -0.85 38.54
CA THR A 84 -13.80 -1.45 39.09
C THR A 84 -12.65 -0.91 38.25
N ARG A 85 -11.74 -0.14 38.86
CA ARG A 85 -10.51 0.33 38.20
C ARG A 85 -9.87 -0.90 37.55
N ALA A 86 -9.91 -0.96 36.22
CA ALA A 86 -8.96 -1.80 35.51
C ALA A 86 -7.58 -1.32 35.94
N PHE A 87 -6.80 -2.20 36.55
CA PHE A 87 -5.39 -1.89 36.72
C PHE A 87 -4.79 -1.96 35.32
N ASP A 88 -4.16 -0.87 34.88
CA ASP A 88 -3.38 -0.85 33.65
C ASP A 88 -2.41 -2.02 33.68
N ILE A 89 -2.49 -2.92 32.69
CA ILE A 89 -1.56 -4.03 32.61
C ILE A 89 -0.19 -3.48 32.20
N ASP A 90 0.84 -3.71 33.00
CA ASP A 90 2.20 -3.38 32.61
C ASP A 90 2.68 -4.38 31.55
N ILE A 91 2.94 -3.92 30.34
CA ILE A 91 3.50 -4.73 29.25
C ILE A 91 4.95 -4.36 28.91
N THR A 92 5.57 -3.46 29.70
CA THR A 92 6.93 -2.97 29.45
C THR A 92 7.99 -4.04 29.68
N GLY A 93 9.05 -4.07 28.88
CA GLY A 93 10.14 -5.03 29.07
C GLY A 93 10.74 -5.52 27.75
N TYR A 94 11.55 -6.56 27.88
CA TYR A 94 12.16 -7.27 26.77
C TYR A 94 11.40 -8.58 26.54
N TRP A 95 11.05 -8.86 25.30
CA TRP A 95 10.17 -9.97 24.95
C TRP A 95 10.76 -10.76 23.78
N THR A 96 10.81 -12.08 23.93
CA THR A 96 11.24 -13.02 22.90
C THR A 96 10.06 -13.89 22.44
N PRO A 97 9.86 -14.11 21.14
CA PRO A 97 8.79 -14.98 20.66
C PRO A 97 9.02 -16.43 21.12
N ALA A 98 7.98 -17.09 21.61
CA ALA A 98 8.08 -18.45 22.15
C ALA A 98 8.32 -19.53 21.06
N LEU A 99 7.95 -19.24 19.80
CA LEU A 99 8.16 -20.00 18.55
C LEU A 99 7.78 -21.50 18.53
N HIS A 100 7.35 -22.09 19.64
CA HIS A 100 7.06 -23.52 19.76
C HIS A 100 5.78 -23.98 19.02
N GLU A 101 4.76 -23.12 18.89
CA GLU A 101 3.51 -23.46 18.20
C GLU A 101 3.60 -23.39 16.67
N ASP A 102 4.49 -22.53 16.14
CA ASP A 102 4.48 -22.09 14.74
C ASP A 102 5.88 -22.13 14.11
N ALA A 103 6.77 -23.03 14.54
CA ALA A 103 8.19 -23.02 14.14
C ALA A 103 8.43 -23.09 12.61
N LEU A 104 7.59 -23.82 11.87
CA LEU A 104 7.64 -23.87 10.41
C LEU A 104 7.23 -22.53 9.79
N GLU A 105 6.16 -21.92 10.31
CA GLU A 105 5.61 -20.66 9.83
C GLU A 105 6.49 -19.44 10.19
N ARG A 106 6.95 -19.38 11.43
CA ARG A 106 7.67 -18.22 11.99
C ARG A 106 9.18 -18.36 11.80
N GLY A 107 9.75 -19.54 11.98
CA GLY A 107 11.19 -19.79 11.90
C GLY A 107 11.72 -19.71 10.47
N ASN A 108 11.78 -20.85 9.78
CA ASN A 108 12.24 -20.91 8.38
C ASN A 108 11.31 -20.16 7.42
N GLY A 109 10.03 -20.02 7.78
CA GLY A 109 9.02 -19.38 6.96
C GLY A 109 8.19 -20.41 6.19
N PRO A 110 6.97 -20.03 5.79
CA PRO A 110 6.11 -20.93 5.03
C PRO A 110 6.65 -21.24 3.64
N GLU A 111 6.35 -22.45 3.18
CA GLU A 111 6.61 -22.83 1.80
C GLU A 111 5.72 -22.07 0.80
N LEU A 112 6.18 -21.96 -0.45
CA LEU A 112 5.37 -21.43 -1.54
C LEU A 112 4.13 -22.33 -1.76
N ALA A 113 3.00 -21.71 -2.10
CA ALA A 113 1.73 -22.39 -2.31
C ALA A 113 1.16 -23.14 -1.08
N ASP A 114 1.61 -22.78 0.13
CA ASP A 114 0.92 -23.05 1.40
C ASP A 114 0.10 -21.82 1.81
N TYR A 115 -1.15 -21.75 1.38
CA TYR A 115 -2.08 -20.66 1.69
C TYR A 115 -3.25 -21.11 2.57
N GLY A 116 -3.34 -22.41 2.85
CA GLY A 116 -4.35 -22.98 3.73
C GLY A 116 -4.28 -22.36 5.12
N GLY A 117 -5.45 -22.21 5.73
CA GLY A 117 -5.64 -21.60 7.03
C GLY A 117 -5.69 -20.08 7.03
N PHE A 118 -5.47 -19.40 5.90
CA PHE A 118 -5.63 -17.95 5.77
C PHE A 118 -6.89 -17.59 4.99
N ALA A 119 -7.54 -16.49 5.37
CA ALA A 119 -8.78 -15.99 4.77
C ALA A 119 -8.58 -15.32 3.40
N LEU A 120 -7.62 -15.76 2.58
CA LEU A 120 -7.35 -15.18 1.26
C LEU A 120 -8.57 -15.32 0.34
N ASN A 121 -8.93 -14.21 -0.31
CA ASN A 121 -9.88 -14.23 -1.41
C ASN A 121 -9.19 -14.61 -2.74
N GLU A 122 -9.93 -14.62 -3.85
CA GLU A 122 -9.37 -14.93 -5.18
C GLU A 122 -8.17 -14.03 -5.53
N ALA A 123 -8.28 -12.72 -5.30
CA ALA A 123 -7.24 -11.76 -5.64
C ALA A 123 -5.97 -12.00 -4.82
N GLY A 124 -6.09 -12.15 -3.50
CA GLY A 124 -4.93 -12.41 -2.62
C GLY A 124 -4.23 -13.72 -2.94
N ARG A 125 -4.99 -14.76 -3.30
CA ARG A 125 -4.45 -16.05 -3.74
C ARG A 125 -3.73 -15.95 -5.08
N LEU A 126 -4.28 -15.21 -6.04
CA LEU A 126 -3.67 -15.03 -7.36
C LEU A 126 -2.40 -14.18 -7.28
N TRP A 127 -2.39 -13.15 -6.44
CA TRP A 127 -1.19 -12.38 -6.12
C TRP A 127 -0.08 -13.30 -5.61
N ALA A 128 -0.37 -14.08 -4.57
CA ALA A 128 0.60 -14.98 -3.96
C ALA A 128 1.09 -16.05 -4.95
N LEU A 129 0.23 -16.55 -5.85
CA LEU A 129 0.62 -17.48 -6.91
C LEU A 129 1.50 -16.83 -7.99
N SER A 130 1.37 -15.53 -8.22
CA SER A 130 2.19 -14.78 -9.16
C SER A 130 3.50 -14.26 -8.57
N TYR A 131 3.65 -14.29 -7.25
CA TYR A 131 4.86 -13.86 -6.55
C TYR A 131 6.07 -14.74 -6.88
N ASP A 132 7.21 -14.09 -7.18
CA ASP A 132 8.52 -14.71 -7.28
C ASP A 132 9.43 -14.14 -6.19
N THR A 133 10.09 -14.99 -5.41
CA THR A 133 11.01 -14.57 -4.33
C THR A 133 12.18 -13.74 -4.86
N SER A 134 12.51 -13.87 -6.14
CA SER A 134 13.49 -13.02 -6.82
C SER A 134 13.06 -11.55 -6.87
N ARG A 135 11.80 -11.20 -6.56
CA ARG A 135 11.37 -9.80 -6.40
C ARG A 135 12.20 -9.07 -5.35
N LEU A 136 12.57 -9.75 -4.26
CA LEU A 136 13.48 -9.24 -3.21
C LEU A 136 14.93 -8.98 -3.69
N THR A 137 15.27 -9.36 -4.93
CA THR A 137 16.57 -8.98 -5.53
C THR A 137 16.52 -7.61 -6.20
N LEU A 138 15.33 -7.02 -6.39
CA LEU A 138 15.18 -5.65 -6.85
C LEU A 138 15.57 -4.70 -5.73
N ARG A 139 16.33 -3.65 -6.05
CA ARG A 139 16.89 -2.72 -5.05
C ARG A 139 15.84 -2.15 -4.10
N HIS A 140 14.77 -1.58 -4.65
CA HIS A 140 13.71 -0.96 -3.86
C HIS A 140 12.95 -1.95 -2.94
N HIS A 141 13.01 -3.26 -3.21
CA HIS A 141 12.38 -4.30 -2.38
C HIS A 141 13.28 -4.83 -1.25
N GLN A 142 14.58 -4.50 -1.23
CA GLN A 142 15.56 -5.15 -0.33
C GLN A 142 15.46 -4.67 1.12
N CYS A 143 14.99 -3.43 1.32
CA CYS A 143 14.94 -2.80 2.63
C CYS A 143 13.53 -2.57 3.16
N GLU A 144 12.50 -3.15 2.52
CA GLU A 144 11.12 -3.05 3.02
C GLU A 144 10.99 -3.61 4.44
N ALA A 145 10.41 -2.81 5.33
CA ALA A 145 10.07 -3.26 6.68
C ALA A 145 8.90 -4.24 6.67
N TYR A 146 8.76 -5.02 7.74
CA TYR A 146 7.57 -5.86 7.90
C TYR A 146 6.34 -5.02 8.20
N VAL A 147 5.19 -5.30 7.58
CA VAL A 147 3.92 -4.70 8.01
C VAL A 147 3.55 -5.14 9.43
N LEU A 148 2.79 -4.33 10.18
CA LEU A 148 2.49 -4.60 11.59
C LEU A 148 1.97 -6.03 11.86
N PRO A 149 0.94 -6.54 11.16
CA PRO A 149 0.44 -7.90 11.39
C PRO A 149 1.54 -8.96 11.29
N TYR A 150 2.40 -8.83 10.30
CA TYR A 150 3.51 -9.75 10.11
C TYR A 150 4.65 -9.53 11.11
N GLN A 151 4.95 -8.28 11.49
CA GLN A 151 5.95 -7.98 12.53
C GLN A 151 5.64 -8.75 13.82
N MET A 152 4.38 -8.75 14.26
CA MET A 152 3.95 -9.48 15.47
C MET A 152 4.00 -11.01 15.33
N ARG A 153 4.26 -11.54 14.13
CA ARG A 153 4.50 -12.97 13.87
C ARG A 153 5.95 -13.27 13.55
N ALA A 154 6.71 -12.28 13.08
CA ALA A 154 8.07 -12.46 12.63
C ALA A 154 9.01 -12.95 13.74
N VAL A 155 10.18 -13.42 13.33
CA VAL A 155 11.31 -13.60 14.25
C VAL A 155 11.83 -12.23 14.68
N GLY A 156 12.39 -12.17 15.88
CA GLY A 156 12.98 -10.95 16.42
C GLY A 156 12.44 -10.63 17.81
N ASN A 157 13.29 -10.02 18.62
CA ASN A 157 12.92 -9.59 19.96
C ASN A 157 12.19 -8.25 19.93
N PHE A 158 11.42 -7.98 20.98
CA PHE A 158 10.72 -6.72 21.17
C PHE A 158 11.17 -6.03 22.45
N ARG A 159 11.24 -4.71 22.40
CA ARG A 159 11.37 -3.85 23.58
C ARG A 159 10.14 -2.96 23.68
N ILE A 160 9.50 -2.96 24.85
CA ILE A 160 8.30 -2.17 25.11
C ILE A 160 8.54 -1.23 26.29
N TRP A 161 8.17 0.04 26.16
CA TRP A 161 8.23 1.02 27.25
C TRP A 161 7.11 2.06 27.16
N GLU A 162 6.84 2.73 28.27
CA GLU A 162 5.81 3.78 28.36
C GLU A 162 6.42 5.18 28.19
N GLU A 163 5.68 6.06 27.53
CA GLU A 163 5.84 7.51 27.59
C GLU A 163 4.75 8.09 28.49
N ARG A 164 5.16 8.85 29.51
CA ARG A 164 4.25 9.50 30.47
C ARG A 164 4.51 10.98 30.52
N ASP A 165 3.44 11.74 30.72
CA ASP A 165 3.53 13.17 30.99
C ASP A 165 4.39 13.42 32.23
N SER A 166 5.41 14.26 32.10
CA SER A 166 6.42 14.45 33.15
C SER A 166 5.85 14.99 34.47
N HIS A 167 4.74 15.72 34.42
CA HIS A 167 4.14 16.34 35.60
C HIS A 167 3.01 15.50 36.22
N THR A 168 2.07 15.06 35.38
CA THR A 168 0.85 14.35 35.78
C THR A 168 1.03 12.84 35.85
N GLN A 169 2.09 12.31 35.25
CA GLN A 169 2.37 10.87 35.11
C GLN A 169 1.28 10.11 34.34
N ARG A 170 0.41 10.83 33.61
CA ARG A 170 -0.57 10.23 32.69
C ARG A 170 0.17 9.50 31.57
N LEU A 171 -0.26 8.28 31.25
CA LEU A 171 0.23 7.53 30.10
C LEU A 171 -0.17 8.26 28.81
N ILE A 172 0.82 8.61 27.99
CA ILE A 172 0.64 9.27 26.69
C ILE A 172 0.72 8.22 25.58
N ALA A 173 1.73 7.36 25.64
CA ALA A 173 1.97 6.35 24.62
C ALA A 173 2.67 5.12 25.18
N ILE A 174 2.56 4.01 24.46
CA ILE A 174 3.37 2.81 24.63
C ILE A 174 4.18 2.64 23.35
N HIS A 175 5.50 2.58 23.48
CA HIS A 175 6.37 2.30 22.36
C HIS A 175 6.68 0.82 22.28
N VAL A 176 6.66 0.28 21.07
CA VAL A 176 7.10 -1.07 20.74
C VAL A 176 8.22 -0.94 19.72
N TRP A 177 9.41 -1.43 20.06
CA TRP A 177 10.54 -1.50 19.16
C TRP A 177 10.79 -2.95 18.79
N ALA A 178 10.63 -3.27 17.51
CA ALA A 178 10.93 -4.59 16.98
C ALA A 178 12.39 -4.64 16.51
N GLN A 179 13.10 -5.71 16.86
CA GLN A 179 14.50 -5.89 16.47
C GLN A 179 14.66 -6.09 14.95
N THR A 180 13.80 -6.90 14.35
CA THR A 180 13.84 -7.17 12.91
C THR A 180 13.19 -6.03 12.20
N THR A 181 13.91 -5.47 11.21
CA THR A 181 13.54 -4.25 10.51
C THR A 181 13.11 -3.16 11.52
N GLU A 182 13.97 -2.83 12.49
CA GLU A 182 13.93 -1.65 13.41
C GLU A 182 12.55 -1.02 13.68
N GLY A 183 11.53 -1.87 13.86
CA GLY A 183 10.15 -1.47 13.63
C GLY A 183 9.63 -0.68 14.83
N HIS A 184 9.79 0.63 14.79
CA HIS A 184 9.32 1.52 15.86
C HIS A 184 7.84 1.83 15.69
N ARG A 185 7.04 1.26 16.58
CA ARG A 185 5.60 1.55 16.67
C ARG A 185 5.31 2.36 17.92
N VAL A 186 4.46 3.37 17.77
CA VAL A 186 3.87 4.14 18.87
C VAL A 186 2.39 3.83 18.98
N ILE A 187 1.95 3.37 20.15
CA ILE A 187 0.55 3.16 20.50
C ILE A 187 0.11 4.34 21.35
N TRP A 188 -0.71 5.22 20.79
CA TRP A 188 -1.20 6.41 21.51
C TRP A 188 -2.32 6.04 22.49
N MET A 189 -2.18 6.49 23.73
CA MET A 189 -3.05 6.15 24.86
C MET A 189 -3.92 7.34 25.33
N ASP A 190 -3.98 8.40 24.53
CA ASP A 190 -4.57 9.70 24.89
C ASP A 190 -5.84 10.05 24.08
N ASP A 191 -6.48 9.05 23.47
CA ASP A 191 -7.73 9.16 22.70
C ASP A 191 -7.66 10.11 21.49
N ARG A 192 -6.45 10.42 21.00
CA ARG A 192 -6.29 11.26 19.80
C ARG A 192 -6.95 10.63 18.58
N PRO A 193 -7.49 11.44 17.65
CA PRO A 193 -8.06 10.92 16.42
C PRO A 193 -6.98 10.27 15.55
N HIS A 194 -7.40 9.28 14.77
CA HIS A 194 -6.58 8.75 13.70
C HIS A 194 -6.36 9.83 12.61
N PRO A 195 -5.25 9.78 11.87
CA PRO A 195 -5.00 10.68 10.76
C PRO A 195 -6.15 10.65 9.72
N PRO A 196 -6.33 11.73 8.94
CA PRO A 196 -7.28 11.72 7.84
C PRO A 196 -6.83 10.74 6.75
N ALA A 197 -7.75 10.24 5.94
CA ALA A 197 -7.49 9.20 4.94
C ALA A 197 -6.45 9.57 3.86
N TRP A 198 -6.14 10.85 3.67
CA TRP A 198 -5.10 11.35 2.76
C TRP A 198 -3.73 11.54 3.42
N ALA A 199 -3.57 11.18 4.70
CA ALA A 199 -2.31 11.20 5.41
C ALA A 199 -1.38 10.06 4.95
N PRO A 200 -0.05 10.20 5.13
CA PRO A 200 0.88 9.16 4.73
C PRO A 200 0.75 7.90 5.59
N HIS A 201 0.96 6.77 4.93
CA HIS A 201 0.98 5.45 5.56
C HIS A 201 2.41 5.08 6.00
N SER A 202 2.52 4.15 6.95
CA SER A 202 3.79 3.55 7.37
C SER A 202 3.67 2.03 7.48
N PHE A 203 4.78 1.29 7.50
CA PHE A 203 4.72 -0.17 7.68
C PHE A 203 4.14 -0.56 9.05
N LYS A 204 4.29 0.31 10.06
CA LYS A 204 3.71 0.08 11.40
C LYS A 204 2.27 0.61 11.54
N GLY A 205 1.86 1.49 10.66
CA GLY A 205 0.59 2.20 10.72
C GLY A 205 0.49 3.19 11.89
N PHE A 206 -0.72 3.73 12.07
CA PHE A 206 -1.08 4.58 13.19
C PHE A 206 -1.94 3.81 14.20
N SER A 207 -1.45 3.66 15.43
CA SER A 207 -2.09 2.87 16.49
C SER A 207 -2.63 3.73 17.63
N THR A 208 -3.86 3.45 18.07
CA THR A 208 -4.42 3.93 19.34
C THR A 208 -4.75 2.76 20.25
N GLY A 209 -4.56 2.93 21.56
CA GLY A 209 -4.73 1.87 22.54
C GLY A 209 -5.61 2.29 23.72
N GLN A 210 -6.33 1.32 24.26
CA GLN A 210 -7.13 1.48 25.48
C GLN A 210 -7.09 0.20 26.32
N PHE A 211 -7.07 0.34 27.64
CA PHE A 211 -7.16 -0.81 28.54
C PHE A 211 -8.62 -1.25 28.71
N VAL A 212 -8.89 -2.52 28.42
CA VAL A 212 -10.21 -3.15 28.59
C VAL A 212 -10.06 -4.41 29.44
N GLY A 213 -10.51 -4.33 30.70
CA GLY A 213 -10.32 -5.43 31.65
C GLY A 213 -8.84 -5.68 31.94
N ASN A 214 -8.34 -6.86 31.57
CA ASN A 214 -6.93 -7.26 31.70
C ASN A 214 -6.18 -7.28 30.36
N ALA A 215 -6.70 -6.60 29.33
CA ALA A 215 -6.11 -6.52 28.01
C ALA A 215 -5.83 -5.07 27.62
N LEU A 216 -4.74 -4.84 26.90
CA LEU A 216 -4.55 -3.64 26.08
C LEU A 216 -5.15 -3.95 24.71
N VAL A 217 -6.20 -3.20 24.34
CA VAL A 217 -6.84 -3.29 23.03
C VAL A 217 -6.27 -2.18 22.17
N VAL A 218 -5.70 -2.54 21.02
CA VAL A 218 -5.07 -1.60 20.09
C VAL A 218 -5.79 -1.64 18.74
N TYR A 219 -6.06 -0.49 18.17
CA TYR A 219 -6.56 -0.35 16.80
C TYR A 219 -5.53 0.35 15.93
N THR A 220 -5.21 -0.25 14.78
CA THR A 220 -4.21 0.24 13.84
C THR A 220 -4.78 0.40 12.43
N THR A 221 -4.40 1.50 11.76
CA THR A 221 -4.81 1.90 10.39
C THR A 221 -3.62 2.55 9.65
N HIS A 222 -3.80 3.04 8.43
CA HIS A 222 -2.76 3.74 7.64
C HIS A 222 -1.50 2.88 7.43
N LEU A 223 -1.72 1.60 7.16
CA LEU A 223 -0.66 0.62 6.89
C LEU A 223 -0.25 0.70 5.42
N LYS A 224 1.05 0.50 5.15
CA LYS A 224 1.54 0.28 3.79
C LYS A 224 1.15 -1.11 3.29
N GLN A 225 1.16 -1.30 1.97
CA GLN A 225 1.07 -2.63 1.38
C GLN A 225 2.29 -3.46 1.78
N GLY A 226 2.10 -4.75 2.04
CA GLY A 226 3.20 -5.68 2.35
C GLY A 226 2.75 -7.13 2.25
N TRP A 227 3.29 -7.98 3.13
CA TRP A 227 2.90 -9.39 3.19
C TRP A 227 2.45 -9.82 4.58
N LEU A 228 1.41 -10.65 4.63
CA LEU A 228 0.99 -11.38 5.82
C LEU A 228 1.91 -12.57 6.12
N ARG A 229 2.59 -13.10 5.09
CA ARG A 229 3.51 -14.24 5.17
C ARG A 229 4.62 -14.13 4.13
N ARG A 230 5.83 -14.61 4.46
CA ARG A 230 7.02 -14.60 3.57
C ARG A 230 6.92 -15.48 2.31
N ASN A 231 5.79 -16.15 2.08
CA ASN A 231 5.53 -16.92 0.86
C ASN A 231 4.75 -16.15 -0.21
N GLY A 232 4.63 -14.82 -0.06
CA GLY A 232 3.96 -13.94 -1.02
C GLY A 232 2.48 -13.69 -0.72
N SER A 233 1.96 -14.17 0.41
CA SER A 233 0.59 -13.85 0.84
C SER A 233 0.49 -12.35 1.17
N PRO A 234 -0.31 -11.56 0.43
CA PRO A 234 -0.26 -10.11 0.51
C PRO A 234 -1.09 -9.52 1.64
N GLU A 235 -0.72 -8.31 2.07
CA GLU A 235 -1.51 -7.36 2.84
C GLU A 235 -1.66 -6.09 2.00
N SER A 236 -2.86 -5.52 1.91
CA SER A 236 -3.08 -4.24 1.24
C SER A 236 -2.88 -3.05 2.17
N ASP A 237 -2.68 -1.88 1.59
CA ASP A 237 -2.67 -0.59 2.29
C ASP A 237 -4.06 -0.17 2.86
N GLN A 238 -5.09 -1.00 2.65
CA GLN A 238 -6.43 -0.83 3.21
C GLN A 238 -6.67 -1.73 4.43
N ALA A 239 -5.64 -2.49 4.85
CA ALA A 239 -5.72 -3.33 6.02
C ALA A 239 -5.90 -2.51 7.31
N THR A 240 -6.67 -3.06 8.23
CA THR A 240 -6.80 -2.57 9.60
C THR A 240 -6.60 -3.70 10.57
N VAL A 241 -6.10 -3.39 11.76
CA VAL A 241 -5.68 -4.40 12.74
C VAL A 241 -6.26 -4.07 14.09
N MET A 242 -6.97 -5.02 14.69
CA MET A 242 -7.29 -5.01 16.11
C MET A 242 -6.35 -5.97 16.82
N GLU A 243 -5.67 -5.49 17.86
CA GLU A 243 -4.88 -6.35 18.75
C GLU A 243 -5.52 -6.43 20.13
N TYR A 244 -5.41 -7.61 20.73
CA TYR A 244 -5.70 -7.85 22.14
C TYR A 244 -4.43 -8.38 22.79
N ILE A 245 -3.79 -7.53 23.58
CA ILE A 245 -2.52 -7.82 24.23
C ILE A 245 -2.82 -8.16 25.70
N VAL A 246 -2.55 -9.40 26.09
CA VAL A 246 -2.83 -9.92 27.44
C VAL A 246 -1.54 -10.44 28.07
N ARG A 247 -1.25 -10.00 29.29
CA ARG A 247 -0.08 -10.46 30.05
C ARG A 247 -0.45 -11.53 31.08
N HIS A 248 0.29 -12.62 31.09
CA HIS A 248 0.20 -13.75 32.00
C HIS A 248 1.53 -13.95 32.75
N GLY A 249 1.84 -13.08 33.72
CA GLY A 249 3.13 -13.10 34.41
C GLY A 249 4.28 -12.75 33.46
N ASP A 250 5.17 -13.71 33.21
CA ASP A 250 6.29 -13.57 32.28
C ASP A 250 5.95 -14.00 30.84
N HIS A 251 4.66 -14.22 30.56
CA HIS A 251 4.16 -14.48 29.21
C HIS A 251 3.30 -13.32 28.71
N LEU A 252 3.36 -13.05 27.41
CA LEU A 252 2.48 -12.11 26.72
C LEU A 252 1.84 -12.83 25.53
N THR A 253 0.52 -12.79 25.47
CA THR A 253 -0.24 -13.27 24.32
C THR A 253 -0.76 -12.07 23.55
N VAL A 254 -0.44 -12.01 22.25
CA VAL A 254 -0.92 -10.97 21.34
C VAL A 254 -1.83 -11.63 20.31
N THR A 255 -3.13 -11.34 20.38
CA THR A 255 -4.10 -11.74 19.37
C THR A 255 -4.31 -10.61 18.37
N THR A 256 -3.99 -10.83 17.11
CA THR A 256 -4.25 -9.91 15.99
C THR A 256 -5.48 -10.35 15.20
N VAL A 257 -6.37 -9.42 14.90
CA VAL A 257 -7.48 -9.59 13.96
C VAL A 257 -7.24 -8.61 12.81
N VAL A 258 -6.85 -9.14 11.66
CA VAL A 258 -6.55 -8.36 10.45
C VAL A 258 -7.78 -8.34 9.56
N THR A 259 -8.26 -7.15 9.23
CA THR A 259 -9.33 -6.97 8.24
C THR A 259 -8.75 -6.26 7.03
N ASP A 260 -8.73 -6.94 5.89
CA ASP A 260 -8.25 -6.40 4.62
C ASP A 260 -9.32 -6.62 3.54
N PRO A 261 -10.02 -5.57 3.09
CA PRO A 261 -11.09 -5.71 2.10
C PRO A 261 -10.57 -6.14 0.72
N VAL A 262 -9.30 -5.91 0.41
CA VAL A 262 -8.68 -6.14 -0.88
C VAL A 262 -8.31 -7.62 -1.05
N PHE A 263 -7.57 -8.19 -0.09
CA PHE A 263 -7.00 -9.54 -0.24
C PHE A 263 -7.63 -10.61 0.65
N LEU A 264 -8.37 -10.25 1.69
CA LEU A 264 -9.07 -11.20 2.54
C LEU A 264 -10.57 -11.27 2.18
N SER A 265 -11.20 -12.41 2.47
CA SER A 265 -12.67 -12.59 2.36
C SER A 265 -13.39 -12.38 3.69
N GLU A 266 -12.67 -12.49 4.79
CA GLU A 266 -13.13 -12.30 6.17
C GLU A 266 -11.94 -11.96 7.06
N PRO A 267 -12.16 -11.45 8.29
CA PRO A 267 -11.06 -11.11 9.19
C PRO A 267 -10.18 -12.32 9.53
N GLU A 268 -8.87 -12.15 9.40
CA GLU A 268 -7.86 -13.16 9.70
C GLU A 268 -7.42 -13.03 11.16
N VAL A 269 -7.58 -14.09 11.96
CA VAL A 269 -7.28 -14.09 13.39
C VAL A 269 -6.06 -14.94 13.69
N ARG A 270 -5.06 -14.36 14.38
CA ARG A 270 -3.86 -15.05 14.84
C ARG A 270 -3.54 -14.70 16.28
N SER A 271 -2.94 -15.64 17.00
CA SER A 271 -2.38 -15.43 18.33
C SER A 271 -0.89 -15.74 18.32
N ASN A 272 -0.10 -14.92 19.00
CA ASN A 272 1.34 -15.10 19.14
C ASN A 272 1.73 -15.00 20.60
N ASP A 273 2.56 -15.93 21.06
CA ASP A 273 3.08 -15.92 22.43
C ASP A 273 4.53 -15.43 22.50
N TYR A 274 4.80 -14.71 23.58
CA TYR A 274 6.10 -14.16 23.93
C TYR A 274 6.45 -14.47 25.37
N VAL A 275 7.74 -14.60 25.64
CA VAL A 275 8.32 -14.77 26.97
C VAL A 275 9.13 -13.54 27.32
N ARG A 276 9.00 -13.07 28.56
CA ARG A 276 9.78 -11.95 29.08
C ARG A 276 11.20 -12.39 29.34
N GLU A 277 12.13 -11.56 28.91
CA GLU A 277 13.55 -11.75 29.18
C GLU A 277 14.01 -10.87 30.36
N PRO A 278 14.89 -11.39 31.23
CA PRO A 278 15.33 -10.69 32.43
C PRO A 278 16.29 -9.54 32.13
N GLY A 279 16.81 -9.44 30.91
CA GLY A 279 17.81 -8.47 30.51
C GLY A 279 17.69 -8.06 29.05
N ASP A 280 18.46 -7.04 28.70
CA ASP A 280 18.53 -6.49 27.36
C ASP A 280 19.19 -7.49 26.38
N HIS A 281 18.63 -7.61 25.17
CA HIS A 281 19.19 -8.39 24.08
C HIS A 281 20.43 -7.75 23.44
N HIS A 282 20.66 -6.45 23.67
CA HIS A 282 21.78 -5.64 23.18
C HIS A 282 21.91 -5.46 21.65
N ALA A 283 21.26 -6.30 20.83
CA ALA A 283 21.25 -6.20 19.38
C ALA A 283 19.91 -5.61 18.89
N TRP A 284 19.87 -4.29 18.67
CA TRP A 284 18.63 -3.57 18.30
C TRP A 284 18.66 -2.90 16.94
N LEU A 285 19.82 -2.91 16.28
CA LEU A 285 20.03 -2.26 15.01
C LEU A 285 20.04 -3.30 13.89
N TYR A 286 19.37 -2.97 12.81
CA TYR A 286 19.26 -3.70 11.57
C TYR A 286 19.88 -2.86 10.46
N ALA A 287 21.13 -3.18 10.10
CA ALA A 287 21.80 -2.50 9.00
C ALA A 287 21.24 -3.00 7.66
N CYS A 288 20.26 -2.28 7.11
CA CYS A 288 19.81 -2.49 5.74
C CYS A 288 20.49 -1.50 4.79
N GLU A 289 21.07 -2.05 3.73
CA GLU A 289 21.56 -1.30 2.58
C GLU A 289 21.11 -2.06 1.33
N ASP A 290 20.50 -1.37 0.37
CA ASP A 290 20.15 -1.97 -0.90
C ASP A 290 21.39 -2.08 -1.81
N GLY A 291 21.35 -3.04 -2.73
CA GLY A 291 22.45 -3.25 -3.66
C GLY A 291 22.04 -3.98 -4.93
N GLU A 292 22.87 -3.86 -5.96
CA GLU A 292 22.68 -4.64 -7.19
C GLU A 292 22.95 -6.11 -6.93
N GLN A 293 21.90 -6.93 -6.87
CA GLN A 293 22.04 -8.38 -6.69
C GLN A 293 22.16 -9.12 -8.03
N ILE A 294 21.55 -8.60 -9.11
CA ILE A 294 21.51 -9.24 -10.43
C ILE A 294 21.85 -8.23 -11.53
N THR A 295 23.10 -8.23 -11.97
CA THR A 295 23.60 -7.30 -12.99
C THR A 295 22.93 -7.49 -14.36
N GLY A 296 22.66 -6.39 -15.05
CA GLY A 296 22.17 -6.41 -16.44
C GLY A 296 20.67 -6.66 -16.58
N ARG A 297 19.91 -6.69 -15.48
CA ARG A 297 18.45 -6.66 -15.50
C ARG A 297 17.97 -5.33 -16.09
N ALA A 298 17.03 -5.38 -17.02
CA ALA A 298 16.40 -4.17 -17.54
C ALA A 298 15.53 -3.50 -16.45
N PRO A 299 15.48 -2.15 -16.40
CA PRO A 299 14.79 -1.42 -15.33
C PRO A 299 13.27 -1.63 -15.32
N ASP A 300 12.70 -2.19 -16.39
CA ASP A 300 11.29 -2.49 -16.55
C ASP A 300 10.96 -3.99 -16.41
N VAL A 301 11.85 -4.77 -15.78
CA VAL A 301 11.64 -6.20 -15.47
C VAL A 301 11.41 -6.39 -13.98
N VAL A 302 10.24 -6.92 -13.64
CA VAL A 302 9.87 -7.33 -12.28
C VAL A 302 9.70 -8.84 -12.27
N PRO A 303 10.44 -9.60 -11.44
CA PRO A 303 10.27 -11.05 -11.35
C PRO A 303 8.86 -11.42 -10.89
N HIS A 304 8.16 -12.22 -11.70
CA HIS A 304 6.82 -12.71 -11.42
C HIS A 304 6.51 -13.95 -12.25
N TYR A 305 5.47 -14.69 -11.86
CA TYR A 305 4.90 -15.76 -12.65
C TYR A 305 3.58 -15.33 -13.30
N LEU A 306 3.40 -15.73 -14.56
CA LEU A 306 2.09 -15.70 -15.21
C LEU A 306 1.13 -16.63 -14.47
N PHE A 307 -0.17 -16.34 -14.54
CA PHE A 307 -1.17 -17.19 -13.88
C PHE A 307 -1.03 -18.66 -14.30
N GLY A 308 -1.05 -19.53 -13.28
CA GLY A 308 -0.81 -20.97 -13.36
C GLY A 308 0.52 -21.42 -13.97
N LYS A 309 1.53 -20.54 -13.98
CA LYS A 309 2.90 -20.87 -14.42
C LYS A 309 3.93 -20.93 -13.30
N GLN A 310 3.53 -20.72 -12.05
CA GLN A 310 4.40 -20.89 -10.88
C GLN A 310 4.89 -22.36 -10.81
N PRO A 311 6.20 -22.65 -10.97
CA PRO A 311 6.74 -24.01 -11.00
C PRO A 311 6.61 -24.75 -9.67
N PHE A 312 6.56 -24.04 -8.55
CA PHE A 312 6.65 -24.64 -7.21
C PHE A 312 5.29 -24.96 -6.56
N VAL A 313 4.17 -24.73 -7.25
CA VAL A 313 2.81 -24.87 -6.66
C VAL A 313 2.47 -26.25 -6.11
N ARG A 314 3.22 -27.28 -6.50
CA ARG A 314 2.99 -28.67 -6.07
C ARG A 314 3.91 -29.11 -4.95
N GLU A 315 5.00 -28.40 -4.67
CA GLU A 315 6.05 -28.90 -3.77
C GLU A 315 5.51 -29.17 -2.37
N TYR A 316 4.84 -28.19 -1.77
CA TYR A 316 4.22 -28.32 -0.46
C TYR A 316 3.18 -29.45 -0.42
N SER A 317 2.20 -29.42 -1.32
CA SER A 317 1.12 -30.43 -1.31
C SER A 317 1.63 -31.86 -1.54
N GLN A 318 2.64 -32.06 -2.40
CA GLN A 318 3.26 -33.36 -2.61
C GLN A 318 4.10 -33.83 -1.41
N GLN A 319 4.87 -32.93 -0.81
CA GLN A 319 5.68 -33.22 0.38
C GLN A 319 4.81 -33.71 1.54
N TYR A 320 3.68 -33.03 1.79
CA TYR A 320 2.78 -33.35 2.90
C TYR A 320 1.62 -34.28 2.51
N LYS A 321 1.58 -34.77 1.27
CA LYS A 321 0.56 -35.70 0.74
C LYS A 321 -0.87 -35.15 0.88
N LEU A 322 -1.03 -33.86 0.59
CA LEU A 322 -2.29 -33.14 0.62
C LEU A 322 -2.86 -33.01 -0.81
N PRO A 323 -4.18 -33.04 -1.00
CA PRO A 323 -4.79 -32.57 -2.25
C PRO A 323 -4.36 -31.12 -2.52
N LEU A 324 -4.04 -30.77 -3.78
CA LEU A 324 -3.57 -29.43 -4.13
C LEU A 324 -4.55 -28.32 -3.69
N VAL A 325 -5.86 -28.57 -3.77
CA VAL A 325 -6.86 -27.60 -3.31
C VAL A 325 -6.74 -27.28 -1.82
N ALA A 326 -6.24 -28.21 -1.00
CA ALA A 326 -6.10 -28.00 0.44
C ALA A 326 -5.01 -26.97 0.76
N SER A 327 -3.94 -26.90 -0.04
CA SER A 327 -2.88 -25.92 0.15
C SER A 327 -3.21 -24.56 -0.47
N LEU A 328 -4.15 -24.50 -1.42
CA LEU A 328 -4.55 -23.27 -2.12
C LEU A 328 -5.88 -22.69 -1.65
N ALA A 329 -6.56 -23.34 -0.71
CA ALA A 329 -7.85 -22.89 -0.21
C ALA A 329 -7.72 -21.61 0.61
N GLY A 330 -8.75 -20.76 0.54
CA GLY A 330 -8.83 -19.51 1.30
C GLY A 330 -9.55 -19.74 2.63
N ALA A 331 -10.44 -18.81 2.98
CA ALA A 331 -11.23 -18.86 4.23
C ALA A 331 -11.93 -20.19 4.47
N GLU A 332 -12.36 -20.91 3.42
CA GLU A 332 -13.00 -22.22 3.58
C GLU A 332 -12.11 -23.23 4.33
N SER A 333 -10.79 -23.05 4.31
CA SER A 333 -9.82 -23.93 4.98
C SER A 333 -9.64 -23.68 6.47
N ILE A 334 -10.20 -22.59 7.01
CA ILE A 334 -10.14 -22.24 8.43
C ILE A 334 -11.13 -23.08 9.24
N TYR A 335 -12.22 -23.52 8.60
CA TYR A 335 -13.35 -24.14 9.28
C TYR A 335 -13.26 -25.67 9.36
N PRO A 336 -13.78 -26.30 10.44
CA PRO A 336 -13.68 -27.75 10.63
C PRO A 336 -14.32 -28.60 9.52
N ASP A 337 -15.35 -28.09 8.84
CA ASP A 337 -16.05 -28.78 7.74
C ASP A 337 -15.23 -28.88 6.45
N PHE A 338 -14.13 -28.13 6.33
CA PHE A 338 -13.22 -28.21 5.19
C PHE A 338 -12.67 -29.61 4.98
N GLY A 339 -12.38 -30.32 6.08
CA GLY A 339 -11.90 -31.70 6.06
C GLY A 339 -12.80 -32.65 5.27
N ASP A 340 -14.11 -32.40 5.25
CA ASP A 340 -15.05 -33.21 4.47
C ASP A 340 -15.07 -32.81 2.99
N LYS A 341 -14.86 -31.53 2.67
CA LYS A 341 -14.76 -31.03 1.29
C LYS A 341 -13.52 -31.60 0.59
N ILE A 342 -12.39 -31.67 1.27
CA ILE A 342 -11.12 -32.14 0.66
C ILE A 342 -11.05 -33.66 0.45
N LYS A 343 -11.86 -34.46 1.16
CA LYS A 343 -11.89 -35.93 0.96
C LYS A 343 -12.33 -36.31 -0.45
N ASN A 344 -13.19 -35.50 -1.05
CA ASN A 344 -13.73 -35.73 -2.39
C ASN A 344 -13.08 -34.80 -3.44
N ALA A 345 -12.08 -34.01 -3.05
CA ALA A 345 -11.43 -33.09 -3.95
C ALA A 345 -10.60 -33.84 -5.00
N THR A 346 -10.68 -33.36 -6.23
CA THR A 346 -9.91 -33.86 -7.36
C THR A 346 -8.70 -32.98 -7.63
N GLU A 347 -7.76 -33.50 -8.40
CA GLU A 347 -6.64 -32.73 -8.91
C GLU A 347 -7.10 -31.54 -9.77
N ALA A 348 -8.21 -31.70 -10.51
CA ALA A 348 -8.79 -30.63 -11.32
C ALA A 348 -9.27 -29.45 -10.46
N ASP A 349 -9.80 -29.71 -9.26
CA ASP A 349 -10.24 -28.65 -8.34
C ASP A 349 -9.06 -27.80 -7.87
N GLY A 350 -7.90 -28.43 -7.60
CA GLY A 350 -6.67 -27.73 -7.26
C GLY A 350 -6.11 -26.92 -8.43
N LEU A 351 -6.09 -27.52 -9.64
CA LEU A 351 -5.63 -26.84 -10.85
C LEU A 351 -6.50 -25.64 -11.23
N ALA A 352 -7.81 -25.70 -11.00
CA ALA A 352 -8.74 -24.60 -11.24
C ALA A 352 -8.42 -23.38 -10.37
N LYS A 353 -7.89 -23.59 -9.15
CA LYS A 353 -7.42 -22.49 -8.29
C LYS A 353 -6.15 -21.84 -8.82
N LEU A 354 -5.41 -22.38 -9.79
CA LEU A 354 -4.18 -21.72 -10.26
C LEU A 354 -4.39 -20.52 -11.18
N GLN A 355 -5.64 -20.25 -11.57
CA GLN A 355 -6.02 -19.25 -12.56
C GLN A 355 -7.20 -18.41 -12.03
N PRO A 356 -7.48 -17.25 -12.65
CA PRO A 356 -8.72 -16.53 -12.43
C PRO A 356 -9.92 -17.43 -12.73
N GLU A 357 -10.96 -17.35 -11.89
CA GLU A 357 -12.22 -18.06 -12.08
C GLU A 357 -12.84 -17.67 -13.43
N PRO A 358 -13.12 -18.65 -14.31
CA PRO A 358 -13.71 -18.37 -15.61
C PRO A 358 -15.09 -17.70 -15.49
N ASN A 359 -15.37 -16.76 -16.39
CA ASN A 359 -16.65 -16.03 -16.48
C ASN A 359 -17.04 -15.19 -15.24
N ARG A 360 -16.15 -15.05 -14.26
CA ARG A 360 -16.36 -14.10 -13.16
C ARG A 360 -16.16 -12.67 -13.71
N PRO A 361 -17.08 -11.73 -13.45
CA PRO A 361 -16.89 -10.35 -13.86
C PRO A 361 -15.70 -9.74 -13.13
N SER A 362 -15.00 -8.81 -13.79
CA SER A 362 -14.01 -7.93 -13.16
C SER A 362 -14.59 -7.33 -11.89
N GLN A 363 -13.75 -7.18 -10.86
CA GLN A 363 -14.20 -6.65 -9.58
C GLN A 363 -14.04 -5.14 -9.58
N THR A 364 -14.94 -4.45 -8.88
CA THR A 364 -14.73 -3.04 -8.51
C THR A 364 -13.89 -3.01 -7.25
N SER A 365 -13.01 -2.01 -7.15
CA SER A 365 -12.16 -1.77 -6.00
C SER A 365 -12.98 -1.74 -4.72
N ARG A 366 -12.42 -2.35 -3.69
CA ARG A 366 -12.94 -2.34 -2.32
C ARG A 366 -12.15 -1.39 -1.42
N ALA A 367 -11.14 -0.72 -1.98
CA ALA A 367 -10.41 0.33 -1.30
C ALA A 367 -11.33 1.53 -1.06
N ILE A 368 -11.11 2.22 0.05
CA ILE A 368 -11.80 3.46 0.37
C ILE A 368 -11.09 4.58 -0.39
N ASP A 369 -11.85 5.36 -1.14
CA ASP A 369 -11.36 6.58 -1.77
C ASP A 369 -10.94 7.57 -0.67
N PRO A 370 -9.66 7.95 -0.58
CA PRO A 370 -9.17 8.84 0.46
C PRO A 370 -9.65 10.28 0.26
N GLU A 371 -10.16 10.65 -0.92
CA GLU A 371 -10.61 12.01 -1.19
C GLU A 371 -11.90 12.36 -0.42
N PRO A 372 -11.92 13.46 0.35
CA PRO A 372 -13.13 13.93 1.03
C PRO A 372 -14.19 14.42 0.02
N LYS A 373 -15.44 13.98 0.20
CA LYS A 373 -16.59 14.35 -0.65
C LYS A 373 -17.62 15.21 0.08
N ASP A 374 -17.17 15.99 1.05
CA ASP A 374 -18.00 16.90 1.86
C ASP A 374 -18.21 18.28 1.23
N GLY A 375 -17.59 18.53 0.07
CA GLY A 375 -17.69 19.78 -0.67
C GLY A 375 -16.79 20.89 -0.11
N ASP A 376 -15.82 20.56 0.76
CA ASP A 376 -14.80 21.46 1.29
C ASP A 376 -13.40 21.12 0.77
N ILE A 377 -12.44 22.03 1.01
CA ILE A 377 -11.01 21.83 0.71
C ILE A 377 -10.28 21.59 2.02
N HIS A 378 -9.56 20.49 2.07
CA HIS A 378 -8.77 20.09 3.22
C HIS A 378 -7.29 20.35 2.95
N VAL A 379 -6.61 20.96 3.91
CA VAL A 379 -5.18 21.29 3.81
C VAL A 379 -4.38 20.35 4.71
N PHE A 380 -3.38 19.70 4.15
CA PHE A 380 -2.44 18.85 4.87
C PHE A 380 -1.01 19.36 4.69
N PRO A 381 -0.28 19.71 5.77
CA PRO A 381 1.12 20.10 5.67
C PRO A 381 1.99 18.88 5.31
N ILE A 382 2.85 19.00 4.29
CA ILE A 382 3.75 17.92 3.85
C ILE A 382 5.12 18.09 4.51
N ARG A 383 5.87 19.12 4.09
CA ARG A 383 7.19 19.48 4.59
C ARG A 383 7.49 20.93 4.27
N ASP A 384 8.24 21.61 5.14
CA ASP A 384 8.56 23.04 5.02
C ASP A 384 7.29 23.88 4.75
N HIS A 385 7.29 24.65 3.66
CA HIS A 385 6.18 25.51 3.23
C HIS A 385 5.38 24.89 2.08
N THR A 386 5.35 23.56 2.01
CA THR A 386 4.65 22.77 0.97
C THR A 386 3.45 22.02 1.58
N TYR A 387 2.30 22.12 0.92
CA TYR A 387 1.01 21.65 1.40
C TYR A 387 0.28 20.83 0.32
N LEU A 388 -0.45 19.80 0.75
CA LEU A 388 -1.44 19.08 -0.05
C LEU A 388 -2.82 19.69 0.21
N LEU A 389 -3.53 20.03 -0.86
CA LEU A 389 -4.94 20.40 -0.86
C LEU A 389 -5.74 19.31 -1.57
N THR A 390 -6.81 18.82 -0.94
CA THR A 390 -7.67 17.75 -1.48
C THR A 390 -9.16 18.09 -1.33
N GLY A 391 -10.02 17.54 -2.20
CA GLY A 391 -11.47 17.72 -2.21
C GLY A 391 -12.09 18.25 -3.52
N ASP A 392 -11.29 18.62 -4.53
CA ASP A 392 -11.77 19.09 -5.85
C ASP A 392 -11.44 18.12 -7.00
N SER A 393 -11.71 16.83 -6.78
CA SER A 393 -11.47 15.67 -7.64
C SER A 393 -10.01 15.27 -7.82
N GLY A 394 -9.04 16.20 -7.80
CA GLY A 394 -7.60 15.91 -7.92
C GLY A 394 -6.80 16.60 -6.81
N ASN A 395 -5.63 16.05 -6.48
CA ASN A 395 -4.72 16.65 -5.50
C ASN A 395 -4.06 17.90 -6.06
N ILE A 396 -3.99 18.94 -5.22
CA ILE A 396 -3.32 20.21 -5.53
C ILE A 396 -2.15 20.36 -4.57
N VAL A 397 -0.96 20.68 -5.09
CA VAL A 397 0.21 20.99 -4.23
C VAL A 397 0.42 22.50 -4.19
N VAL A 398 0.62 23.06 -3.00
CA VAL A 398 0.88 24.49 -2.82
C VAL A 398 2.19 24.68 -2.09
N GLN A 399 3.11 25.43 -2.68
CA GLN A 399 4.30 25.94 -2.01
C GLN A 399 4.14 27.43 -1.75
N THR A 400 4.44 27.88 -0.53
CA THR A 400 4.32 29.29 -0.12
C THR A 400 5.70 29.89 0.25
N GLY A 401 5.80 31.21 0.21
CA GLY A 401 7.02 31.94 0.58
C GLY A 401 6.98 33.41 0.16
N ASP A 402 8.09 34.11 0.36
CA ASP A 402 8.18 35.57 0.21
C ASP A 402 7.93 36.10 -1.22
N GLN A 403 8.08 35.23 -2.23
CA GLN A 403 7.90 35.61 -3.64
C GLN A 403 6.43 35.49 -4.06
N GLY A 404 5.70 34.49 -3.56
CA GLY A 404 4.32 34.21 -3.96
C GLY A 404 4.00 32.72 -3.87
N ALA A 405 2.72 32.35 -3.85
CA ALA A 405 2.34 30.95 -3.88
C ALA A 405 2.62 30.34 -5.28
N LEU A 406 3.23 29.15 -5.29
CA LEU A 406 3.29 28.29 -6.48
C LEU A 406 2.34 27.12 -6.25
N VAL A 407 1.46 26.89 -7.22
CA VAL A 407 0.44 25.85 -7.17
C VAL A 407 0.76 24.82 -8.25
N VAL A 408 0.68 23.53 -7.92
CA VAL A 408 0.75 22.42 -8.87
C VAL A 408 -0.64 21.84 -9.01
N ASP A 409 -1.14 21.87 -10.23
CA ASP A 409 -2.52 21.59 -10.61
C ASP A 409 -3.58 22.48 -9.94
N SER A 410 -4.77 22.54 -10.51
CA SER A 410 -5.78 23.53 -10.13
C SER A 410 -7.12 22.91 -9.70
N GLY A 411 -7.18 21.58 -9.63
CA GLY A 411 -8.41 20.83 -9.37
C GLY A 411 -9.38 20.85 -10.56
N ALA A 412 -10.51 20.17 -10.40
CA ALA A 412 -11.60 20.15 -11.39
C ALA A 412 -12.31 21.51 -11.56
N GLY A 413 -12.04 22.47 -10.68
CA GLY A 413 -12.57 23.83 -10.76
C GLY A 413 -13.93 24.02 -10.10
N LYS A 414 -14.48 22.99 -9.44
CA LYS A 414 -15.80 23.08 -8.78
C LYS A 414 -15.68 23.83 -7.46
N LEU A 415 -14.54 23.72 -6.78
CA LEU A 415 -14.27 24.33 -5.49
C LEU A 415 -13.20 25.41 -5.53
N SER A 416 -12.88 25.97 -6.71
CA SER A 416 -11.80 26.97 -6.87
C SER A 416 -11.85 28.13 -5.89
N ASP A 417 -13.04 28.65 -5.54
CA ASP A 417 -13.16 29.76 -4.58
C ASP A 417 -12.70 29.34 -3.17
N LYS A 418 -12.94 28.07 -2.79
CA LYS A 418 -12.45 27.49 -1.53
C LYS A 418 -10.96 27.16 -1.60
N VAL A 419 -10.45 26.72 -2.75
CA VAL A 419 -9.01 26.53 -2.99
C VAL A 419 -8.27 27.86 -2.81
N ILE A 420 -8.73 28.93 -3.46
CA ILE A 420 -8.18 30.29 -3.31
C ILE A 420 -8.24 30.74 -1.84
N ALA A 421 -9.37 30.54 -1.17
CA ALA A 421 -9.52 30.87 0.24
C ALA A 421 -8.57 30.08 1.16
N ALA A 422 -8.30 28.81 0.84
CA ALA A 422 -7.32 28.00 1.56
C ALA A 422 -5.89 28.53 1.34
N ILE A 423 -5.51 28.83 0.09
CA ILE A 423 -4.19 29.39 -0.24
C ILE A 423 -3.98 30.74 0.46
N ASN A 424 -4.98 31.62 0.48
CA ASN A 424 -4.89 32.92 1.15
C ASN A 424 -4.76 32.82 2.68
N LYS A 425 -5.06 31.68 3.29
CA LYS A 425 -4.77 31.42 4.71
C LYS A 425 -3.32 30.94 4.92
N LEU A 426 -2.69 30.37 3.90
CA LEU A 426 -1.32 29.86 3.93
C LEU A 426 -0.29 30.90 3.51
N SER A 427 -0.68 31.86 2.66
CA SER A 427 0.21 32.85 2.07
C SER A 427 -0.38 34.26 2.15
N GLU A 428 0.43 35.22 2.60
CA GLU A 428 0.13 36.66 2.50
C GLU A 428 0.40 37.22 1.10
N ARG A 429 1.09 36.46 0.25
CA ARG A 429 1.39 36.80 -1.14
C ARG A 429 0.42 36.10 -2.10
N PRO A 430 0.09 36.73 -3.25
CA PRO A 430 -0.82 36.15 -4.22
C PRO A 430 -0.25 34.87 -4.85
N ILE A 431 -1.13 34.13 -5.55
CA ILE A 431 -0.72 33.04 -6.44
C ILE A 431 0.10 33.66 -7.56
N GLN A 432 1.36 33.24 -7.69
CA GLN A 432 2.25 33.73 -8.73
C GLN A 432 2.32 32.75 -9.91
N PHE A 433 2.41 31.46 -9.60
CA PHE A 433 2.58 30.41 -10.60
C PHE A 433 1.58 29.29 -10.38
N ILE A 434 1.05 28.76 -11.48
CA ILE A 434 0.31 27.50 -11.54
C ILE A 434 1.08 26.60 -12.50
N VAL A 435 1.40 25.38 -12.12
CA VAL A 435 2.05 24.40 -13.01
C VAL A 435 1.12 23.21 -13.19
N ASN A 436 0.71 22.93 -14.42
CA ASN A 436 -0.14 21.77 -14.70
C ASN A 436 0.70 20.56 -15.07
N THR A 437 0.42 19.43 -14.41
CA THR A 437 1.07 18.14 -14.66
C THR A 437 0.49 17.44 -15.88
N SER A 438 -0.80 17.63 -16.17
CA SER A 438 -1.53 17.00 -17.28
C SER A 438 -2.54 17.96 -17.91
N MET A 439 -3.10 17.56 -19.05
CA MET A 439 -4.21 18.25 -19.72
C MET A 439 -5.61 17.84 -19.20
N HIS A 440 -5.72 16.84 -18.33
CA HIS A 440 -7.03 16.37 -17.85
C HIS A 440 -7.72 17.39 -16.94
N ALA A 441 -9.06 17.34 -16.91
CA ALA A 441 -9.89 18.44 -16.41
C ALA A 441 -9.72 18.67 -14.90
N GLU A 442 -9.42 17.63 -14.16
CA GLU A 442 -9.10 17.58 -12.74
C GLU A 442 -7.76 18.25 -12.39
N HIS A 443 -6.91 18.53 -13.38
CA HIS A 443 -5.65 19.24 -13.19
C HIS A 443 -5.70 20.69 -13.70
N VAL A 444 -6.51 20.97 -14.72
CA VAL A 444 -6.57 22.30 -15.37
C VAL A 444 -7.87 23.07 -15.12
N GLY A 445 -8.90 22.43 -14.56
CA GLY A 445 -10.25 22.98 -14.47
C GLY A 445 -10.34 24.27 -13.65
N GLY A 446 -9.48 24.43 -12.64
CA GLY A 446 -9.39 25.63 -11.82
C GLY A 446 -8.53 26.76 -12.41
N ASN A 447 -7.79 26.53 -13.50
CA ASN A 447 -6.81 27.48 -14.05
C ASN A 447 -7.40 28.88 -14.26
N ALA A 448 -8.61 28.98 -14.83
CA ALA A 448 -9.23 30.28 -15.12
C ALA A 448 -9.47 31.10 -13.84
N LYS A 449 -9.98 30.46 -12.78
CA LYS A 449 -10.31 31.14 -11.51
C LYS A 449 -9.07 31.42 -10.67
N LEU A 450 -8.19 30.43 -10.51
CA LEU A 450 -6.95 30.59 -9.73
C LEU A 450 -6.01 31.58 -10.43
N GLY A 451 -5.94 31.52 -11.76
CA GLY A 451 -5.17 32.46 -12.59
C GLY A 451 -5.62 33.90 -12.39
N ALA A 452 -6.93 34.16 -12.46
CA ALA A 452 -7.50 35.50 -12.26
C ALA A 452 -7.40 36.00 -10.80
N ALA A 453 -7.23 35.11 -9.82
CA ALA A 453 -7.02 35.49 -8.42
C ALA A 453 -5.54 35.79 -8.09
N GLY A 454 -4.62 35.47 -9.00
CA GLY A 454 -3.19 35.63 -8.81
C GLY A 454 -2.60 36.81 -9.57
N THR A 455 -1.29 36.98 -9.44
CA THR A 455 -0.51 37.97 -10.19
C THR A 455 0.95 37.54 -10.27
N ASP A 456 1.55 37.62 -11.45
CA ASP A 456 3.00 37.54 -11.62
C ASP A 456 3.62 38.94 -11.66
N PRO A 457 4.25 39.41 -10.56
CA PRO A 457 4.86 40.74 -10.51
C PRO A 457 6.06 40.90 -11.46
N SER A 458 6.51 39.84 -12.12
CA SER A 458 7.57 39.91 -13.12
C SER A 458 7.10 40.40 -14.50
N LEU A 459 5.79 40.43 -14.74
CA LEU A 459 5.21 40.76 -16.05
C LEU A 459 4.94 42.25 -16.27
N PRO A 460 4.29 43.00 -15.34
CA PRO A 460 3.89 44.39 -15.61
C PRO A 460 5.07 45.27 -16.02
N GLY A 461 4.98 45.89 -17.21
CA GLY A 461 6.02 46.80 -17.74
C GLY A 461 7.29 46.10 -18.21
N SER A 462 7.32 44.77 -18.24
CA SER A 462 8.40 44.00 -18.83
C SER A 462 8.43 44.14 -20.35
N PHE A 463 9.57 43.82 -20.97
CA PHE A 463 9.67 43.70 -22.43
C PHE A 463 8.60 42.76 -23.01
N PHE A 464 8.29 41.69 -22.27
CA PHE A 464 7.31 40.68 -22.64
C PHE A 464 5.89 41.26 -22.72
N ASP A 465 5.45 41.98 -21.70
CA ASP A 465 4.15 42.68 -21.66
C ASP A 465 4.06 43.80 -22.71
N LEU A 466 5.15 44.58 -22.88
CA LEU A 466 5.17 45.75 -23.76
C LEU A 466 5.28 45.41 -25.25
N GLN A 467 5.99 44.33 -25.62
CA GLN A 467 6.32 44.04 -27.02
C GLN A 467 5.73 42.74 -27.55
N SER A 468 5.34 41.81 -26.68
CA SER A 468 4.73 40.54 -27.08
C SER A 468 3.73 40.02 -26.04
N PRO A 469 2.69 40.81 -25.69
CA PRO A 469 1.73 40.42 -24.66
C PRO A 469 1.14 39.04 -24.95
N ALA A 470 0.69 38.79 -26.18
CA ALA A 470 0.18 37.47 -26.58
C ALA A 470 1.22 36.31 -26.56
N GLY A 471 2.53 36.63 -26.65
CA GLY A 471 3.61 35.64 -26.70
C GLY A 471 4.19 35.27 -25.34
N ALA A 472 3.97 36.09 -24.32
CA ALA A 472 4.45 35.85 -22.95
C ALA A 472 3.37 35.28 -22.02
N THR A 473 2.10 35.55 -22.33
CA THR A 473 0.98 35.25 -21.44
C THR A 473 -0.18 34.56 -22.15
N GLY A 474 0.01 34.13 -23.39
CA GLY A 474 -1.03 33.49 -24.19
C GLY A 474 -2.16 34.46 -24.54
N GLN A 475 -3.38 33.93 -24.73
CA GLN A 475 -4.57 34.71 -25.11
C GLN A 475 -5.20 35.52 -23.95
N LEU A 476 -4.48 35.76 -22.85
CA LEU A 476 -5.00 36.54 -21.71
C LEU A 476 -5.17 38.02 -22.10
N ASN A 477 -6.32 38.59 -21.74
CA ASN A 477 -6.66 39.98 -22.05
C ASN A 477 -5.95 41.01 -21.15
N ASP A 478 -5.50 40.61 -19.96
CA ASP A 478 -4.78 41.46 -18.98
C ASP A 478 -3.64 40.67 -18.29
N PRO A 479 -2.52 40.45 -18.99
CA PRO A 479 -1.40 39.67 -18.46
C PRO A 479 -0.76 40.20 -17.18
N ALA A 480 -0.92 41.49 -16.88
CA ALA A 480 -0.33 42.13 -15.71
C ALA A 480 -1.02 41.74 -14.38
N HIS A 481 -2.24 41.19 -14.44
CA HIS A 481 -3.07 40.90 -13.27
C HIS A 481 -3.53 39.44 -13.20
N HIS A 482 -2.69 38.52 -13.67
CA HIS A 482 -2.95 37.08 -13.65
C HIS A 482 -1.73 36.30 -13.16
N ALA A 483 -1.94 35.12 -12.55
CA ALA A 483 -0.87 34.17 -12.31
C ALA A 483 -0.36 33.57 -13.64
N THR A 484 0.94 33.29 -13.73
CA THR A 484 1.53 32.63 -14.88
C THR A 484 1.25 31.12 -14.81
N VAL A 485 0.58 30.57 -15.83
CA VAL A 485 0.26 29.14 -15.94
C VAL A 485 1.26 28.44 -16.85
N ILE A 486 1.97 27.47 -16.28
CA ILE A 486 3.09 26.73 -16.87
C ILE A 486 2.67 25.28 -17.15
N ALA A 487 3.02 24.76 -18.31
CA ALA A 487 2.85 23.34 -18.63
C ALA A 487 3.81 22.89 -19.74
N GLN A 488 3.89 21.59 -19.99
CA GLN A 488 4.54 21.10 -21.20
C GLN A 488 3.72 21.53 -22.45
N ASN A 489 4.38 21.83 -23.56
CA ASN A 489 3.74 22.44 -24.74
C ASN A 489 2.58 21.62 -25.34
N ASN A 490 2.65 20.29 -25.30
CA ASN A 490 1.58 19.42 -25.77
C ASN A 490 0.31 19.60 -24.94
N VAL A 491 0.37 19.89 -23.64
CA VAL A 491 -0.82 20.25 -22.85
C VAL A 491 -1.58 21.40 -23.51
N THR A 492 -0.88 22.44 -23.92
CA THR A 492 -1.46 23.60 -24.62
C THR A 492 -2.07 23.19 -25.96
N VAL A 493 -1.34 22.42 -26.77
CA VAL A 493 -1.81 21.95 -28.08
C VAL A 493 -3.07 21.09 -27.95
N ARG A 494 -3.12 20.18 -26.97
CA ARG A 494 -4.25 19.27 -26.72
C ARG A 494 -5.47 20.02 -26.21
N LEU A 495 -5.30 20.96 -25.28
CA LEU A 495 -6.40 21.80 -24.78
C LEU A 495 -7.00 22.70 -25.87
N GLN A 496 -6.17 23.30 -26.72
CA GLN A 496 -6.63 24.08 -27.86
C GLN A 496 -7.40 23.20 -28.87
N ALA A 497 -6.90 22.00 -29.16
CA ALA A 497 -7.59 21.05 -30.02
C ALA A 497 -8.95 20.61 -29.44
N ALA A 498 -9.03 20.49 -28.11
CA ALA A 498 -10.26 20.23 -27.36
C ALA A 498 -11.19 21.45 -27.26
N LYS A 499 -10.76 22.63 -27.72
CA LYS A 499 -11.52 23.89 -27.70
C LYS A 499 -12.00 24.30 -26.31
N VAL A 500 -11.17 24.08 -25.29
CA VAL A 500 -11.45 24.63 -23.96
C VAL A 500 -11.34 26.16 -23.97
N PRO A 501 -12.01 26.87 -23.05
CA PRO A 501 -11.87 28.33 -22.91
C PRO A 501 -10.40 28.76 -22.80
N ALA A 502 -10.07 29.90 -23.41
CA ALA A 502 -8.69 30.40 -23.51
C ALA A 502 -8.04 30.64 -22.14
N GLU A 503 -8.84 30.99 -21.14
CA GLU A 503 -8.40 31.27 -19.77
C GLU A 503 -7.96 30.01 -19.01
N ILE A 504 -8.28 28.81 -19.52
CA ILE A 504 -7.83 27.52 -18.96
C ILE A 504 -6.47 27.10 -19.55
N VAL A 505 -6.16 27.54 -20.77
CA VAL A 505 -5.02 27.07 -21.53
C VAL A 505 -3.72 27.65 -20.97
N PRO A 506 -2.73 26.81 -20.58
CA PRO A 506 -1.41 27.30 -20.17
C PRO A 506 -0.75 28.14 -21.25
N ALA A 507 -0.06 29.19 -20.83
CA ALA A 507 0.57 30.16 -21.73
C ALA A 507 2.10 30.05 -21.76
N ASP A 508 2.71 29.67 -20.64
CA ASP A 508 4.16 29.64 -20.47
C ASP A 508 4.66 28.19 -20.55
N THR A 509 5.07 27.77 -21.75
CA THR A 509 5.36 26.36 -22.02
C THR A 509 6.85 26.01 -22.02
N TYR A 510 7.14 24.72 -21.90
CA TYR A 510 8.46 24.15 -22.19
C TYR A 510 8.31 22.90 -23.09
N LEU A 511 9.40 22.51 -23.76
CA LEU A 511 9.36 21.50 -24.83
C LEU A 511 9.91 20.14 -24.39
N GLU A 512 11.17 20.11 -23.95
CA GLU A 512 11.93 18.87 -23.73
C GLU A 512 12.61 18.85 -22.35
N GLU A 513 13.04 17.65 -21.95
CA GLU A 513 13.78 17.33 -20.72
C GLU A 513 13.11 17.84 -19.44
N ARG A 514 13.31 19.13 -19.12
CA ARG A 514 12.79 19.77 -17.92
C ARG A 514 12.84 21.29 -17.99
N ARG A 515 11.95 21.93 -17.24
CA ARG A 515 12.04 23.34 -16.84
C ARG A 515 12.61 23.45 -15.42
N ARG A 516 13.38 24.51 -15.15
CA ARG A 516 13.90 24.80 -13.82
C ARG A 516 13.53 26.20 -13.39
N LYS A 517 13.21 26.36 -12.11
CA LYS A 517 12.89 27.64 -11.51
C LYS A 517 13.39 27.70 -10.08
N PHE A 518 14.02 28.81 -9.69
CA PHE A 518 14.26 29.09 -8.29
C PHE A 518 13.14 29.96 -7.75
N HIS A 519 12.42 29.48 -6.73
CA HIS A 519 11.26 30.14 -6.17
C HIS A 519 11.09 29.77 -4.70
N ASN A 520 10.66 30.74 -3.87
CA ASN A 520 10.47 30.58 -2.42
C ASN A 520 11.66 29.94 -1.68
N GLY A 521 12.89 30.22 -2.14
CA GLY A 521 14.10 29.76 -1.48
C GLY A 521 14.55 28.33 -1.83
N GLU A 522 13.97 27.69 -2.85
CA GLU A 522 14.45 26.40 -3.36
C GLU A 522 14.40 26.27 -4.89
N LEU A 523 15.18 25.30 -5.40
CA LEU A 523 15.11 24.88 -6.80
C LEU A 523 13.89 23.98 -7.00
N ILE A 524 13.09 24.32 -7.99
CA ILE A 524 11.93 23.56 -8.45
C ILE A 524 12.25 23.08 -9.87
N GLU A 525 12.12 21.78 -10.08
CA GLU A 525 12.36 21.13 -11.37
C GLU A 525 11.07 20.52 -11.89
N VAL A 526 10.66 20.89 -13.11
CA VAL A 526 9.48 20.35 -13.79
C VAL A 526 9.99 19.43 -14.90
N PHE A 527 9.87 18.12 -14.73
CA PHE A 527 10.36 17.14 -15.69
C PHE A 527 9.26 16.76 -16.67
N TYR A 528 9.61 16.59 -17.95
CA TYR A 528 8.70 16.06 -18.96
C TYR A 528 8.69 14.53 -18.93
N GLU A 529 7.50 13.93 -18.81
CA GLU A 529 7.28 12.49 -18.85
C GLU A 529 6.60 12.10 -20.18
N PRO A 530 7.38 11.80 -21.23
CA PRO A 530 6.82 11.55 -22.56
C PRO A 530 5.99 10.25 -22.61
N ASN A 531 4.78 10.37 -23.15
CA ASN A 531 3.90 9.25 -23.50
C ASN A 531 3.49 8.37 -22.30
N ALA A 532 3.41 8.94 -21.09
CA ALA A 532 2.94 8.24 -19.91
C ALA A 532 1.40 8.10 -19.95
N ILE A 533 0.70 8.99 -19.28
CA ILE A 533 -0.76 9.12 -19.31
C ILE A 533 -1.19 9.78 -20.62
N THR A 534 -0.52 10.85 -21.04
CA THR A 534 -0.66 11.61 -22.27
C THR A 534 0.71 11.84 -22.93
N ASP A 535 0.79 12.65 -23.98
CA ASP A 535 2.06 13.12 -24.56
C ASP A 535 2.57 14.43 -23.96
N GLY A 536 1.95 14.94 -22.88
CA GLY A 536 2.30 16.21 -22.26
C GLY A 536 2.50 16.14 -20.75
N ASP A 537 2.65 14.95 -20.17
CA ASP A 537 2.69 14.79 -18.72
C ASP A 537 3.97 15.37 -18.11
N SER A 538 3.86 15.85 -16.88
CA SER A 538 4.97 16.44 -16.14
C SER A 538 4.93 16.05 -14.66
N ILE A 539 6.10 15.84 -14.07
CA ILE A 539 6.28 15.74 -12.61
C ILE A 539 7.07 16.95 -12.10
N LEU A 540 6.80 17.39 -10.87
CA LEU A 540 7.51 18.50 -10.24
C LEU A 540 8.26 18.05 -9.00
N HIS A 541 9.55 18.38 -8.88
CA HIS A 541 10.37 18.12 -7.69
C HIS A 541 10.77 19.42 -6.99
N PHE A 542 10.30 19.61 -5.76
CA PHE A 542 10.74 20.63 -4.84
C PHE A 542 12.02 20.14 -4.14
N ARG A 543 13.19 20.61 -4.57
CA ARG A 543 14.48 19.97 -4.21
C ARG A 543 14.88 20.09 -2.75
N ARG A 544 14.46 21.15 -2.05
CA ARG A 544 14.80 21.37 -0.64
C ARG A 544 13.76 20.75 0.27
N SER A 545 12.48 20.94 -0.07
CA SER A 545 11.36 20.28 0.62
C SER A 545 11.37 18.76 0.39
N ASP A 546 12.03 18.30 -0.66
CA ASP A 546 12.08 16.92 -1.14
C ASP A 546 10.69 16.28 -1.27
N VAL A 547 9.87 16.95 -2.09
CA VAL A 547 8.50 16.58 -2.42
C VAL A 547 8.38 16.50 -3.95
N ILE A 548 7.80 15.42 -4.45
CA ILE A 548 7.47 15.24 -5.86
C ILE A 548 5.95 15.30 -6.04
N ALA A 549 5.45 16.24 -6.84
CA ALA A 549 4.07 16.20 -7.34
C ALA A 549 4.06 15.39 -8.64
N ALA A 550 3.43 14.23 -8.62
CA ALA A 550 3.52 13.26 -9.71
C ALA A 550 2.42 13.42 -10.77
N GLY A 551 1.35 14.17 -10.47
CA GLY A 551 0.15 14.15 -11.31
C GLY A 551 -0.37 12.72 -11.50
N ASP A 552 -1.06 12.48 -12.61
CA ASP A 552 -1.65 11.17 -12.89
C ASP A 552 -0.68 10.06 -13.31
N VAL A 553 0.62 10.38 -13.46
CA VAL A 553 1.67 9.36 -13.59
C VAL A 553 1.67 8.42 -12.39
N PHE A 554 1.21 8.89 -11.22
CA PHE A 554 1.06 8.05 -10.05
C PHE A 554 -0.26 8.35 -9.33
N THR A 555 -1.05 7.31 -9.08
CA THR A 555 -2.29 7.38 -8.30
C THR A 555 -2.35 6.21 -7.32
N THR A 556 -3.05 6.38 -6.20
CA THR A 556 -3.30 5.28 -5.26
C THR A 556 -4.74 4.79 -5.31
N THR A 557 -5.58 5.26 -6.24
CA THR A 557 -7.03 4.97 -6.22
C THR A 557 -7.50 4.12 -7.40
N GLN A 558 -6.75 4.06 -8.50
CA GLN A 558 -7.18 3.40 -9.73
C GLN A 558 -6.00 2.86 -10.55
N TYR A 559 -6.29 2.08 -11.59
CA TYR A 559 -5.29 1.76 -12.61
C TYR A 559 -4.90 3.02 -13.40
N PRO A 560 -3.67 3.11 -13.96
CA PRO A 560 -3.24 4.27 -14.73
C PRO A 560 -4.21 4.62 -15.87
N PHE A 561 -4.55 5.89 -16.02
CA PHE A 561 -5.42 6.38 -17.09
C PHE A 561 -4.63 6.59 -18.39
N ILE A 562 -4.27 5.49 -19.06
CA ILE A 562 -3.44 5.56 -20.29
C ILE A 562 -4.28 6.09 -21.47
N ASP A 563 -4.18 7.40 -21.75
CA ASP A 563 -4.92 8.10 -22.80
C ASP A 563 -4.23 7.95 -24.16
N ILE A 564 -4.44 6.79 -24.78
CA ILE A 564 -3.91 6.45 -26.12
C ILE A 564 -4.25 7.52 -27.17
N LYS A 565 -5.42 8.18 -27.07
CA LYS A 565 -5.85 9.18 -28.06
C LYS A 565 -4.98 10.45 -28.00
N ASN A 566 -4.52 10.78 -26.80
CA ASN A 566 -3.63 11.91 -26.53
C ASN A 566 -2.17 11.49 -26.36
N GLY A 567 -1.80 10.28 -26.83
CA GLY A 567 -0.40 9.84 -26.95
C GLY A 567 0.16 9.12 -25.73
N GLY A 568 -0.66 8.74 -24.75
CA GLY A 568 -0.25 7.89 -23.64
C GLY A 568 0.12 6.46 -24.10
N SER A 569 0.91 5.76 -23.30
CA SER A 569 1.31 4.37 -23.55
C SER A 569 1.77 3.65 -22.28
N VAL A 570 1.57 2.34 -22.20
CA VAL A 570 2.05 1.53 -21.06
C VAL A 570 3.56 1.62 -20.85
N GLN A 571 4.35 1.76 -21.92
CA GLN A 571 5.80 1.84 -21.80
C GLN A 571 6.27 3.22 -21.35
N GLY A 572 5.59 4.29 -21.75
CA GLY A 572 5.88 5.63 -21.22
C GLY A 572 5.52 5.72 -19.75
N GLU A 573 4.40 5.13 -19.34
CA GLU A 573 3.98 5.08 -17.93
C GLU A 573 5.05 4.39 -17.05
N ILE A 574 5.53 3.22 -17.48
CA ILE A 574 6.59 2.49 -16.76
C ILE A 574 7.90 3.28 -16.71
N LYS A 575 8.23 4.03 -17.78
CA LYS A 575 9.43 4.89 -17.79
C LYS A 575 9.28 6.05 -16.81
N ALA A 576 8.11 6.68 -16.76
CA ALA A 576 7.84 7.80 -15.86
C ALA A 576 7.86 7.37 -14.39
N LEU A 577 7.24 6.23 -14.06
CA LEU A 577 7.32 5.63 -12.73
C LEU A 577 8.76 5.27 -12.33
N ASN A 578 9.54 4.70 -13.25
CA ASN A 578 10.97 4.44 -13.01
C ASN A 578 11.79 5.73 -12.86
N HIS A 579 11.40 6.82 -13.52
CA HIS A 579 12.05 8.12 -13.34
C HIS A 579 11.75 8.69 -11.95
N ILE A 580 10.51 8.62 -11.47
CA ILE A 580 10.15 8.98 -10.08
C ILE A 580 11.04 8.20 -9.10
N LEU A 581 11.09 6.86 -9.22
CA LEU A 581 11.92 6.01 -8.35
C LEU A 581 13.43 6.34 -8.41
N SER A 582 13.91 6.91 -9.53
CA SER A 582 15.32 7.33 -9.65
C SER A 582 15.63 8.65 -8.95
N LEU A 583 14.59 9.43 -8.60
CA LEU A 583 14.69 10.71 -7.92
C LEU A 583 14.45 10.59 -6.41
N THR A 584 13.83 9.50 -5.95
CA THR A 584 13.50 9.27 -4.55
C THR A 584 14.69 8.77 -3.75
N GLY A 585 14.60 8.95 -2.43
CA GLY A 585 15.31 8.13 -1.48
C GLY A 585 14.44 7.87 -0.26
N TYR A 586 14.68 6.74 0.42
CA TYR A 586 14.05 6.41 1.69
C TYR A 586 14.87 6.91 2.88
N GLN A 587 14.22 7.15 4.01
CA GLN A 587 14.91 7.57 5.24
C GLN A 587 15.30 6.37 6.09
N HIS A 588 14.39 5.40 6.24
CA HIS A 588 14.59 4.22 7.07
C HIS A 588 13.75 3.08 6.51
N GLU A 589 14.35 1.93 6.22
CA GLU A 589 13.63 0.68 5.89
C GLU A 589 12.63 0.78 4.73
N GLY A 590 13.05 1.46 3.66
CA GLY A 590 12.19 1.66 2.49
C GLY A 590 11.00 2.59 2.75
N GLU A 591 10.91 3.26 3.91
CA GLU A 591 9.89 4.26 4.22
C GLU A 591 10.46 5.65 4.54
N GLY A 592 9.61 6.67 4.35
CA GLY A 592 9.97 8.07 4.54
C GLY A 592 10.94 8.59 3.47
N GLY A 593 11.63 9.70 3.77
CA GLY A 593 12.53 10.34 2.82
C GLY A 593 11.80 11.24 1.83
N THR A 594 11.83 10.94 0.54
CA THR A 594 11.14 11.74 -0.49
C THR A 594 9.63 11.50 -0.45
N TYR A 595 8.85 12.56 -0.30
CA TYR A 595 7.38 12.46 -0.37
C TYR A 595 6.88 12.57 -1.80
N ILE A 596 5.85 11.80 -2.15
CA ILE A 596 5.21 11.82 -3.46
C ILE A 596 3.73 12.14 -3.29
N VAL A 597 3.28 13.20 -3.94
CA VAL A 597 1.86 13.56 -4.04
C VAL A 597 1.31 12.97 -5.35
N PRO A 598 0.43 11.95 -5.28
CA PRO A 598 -0.23 11.41 -6.46
C PRO A 598 -1.24 12.40 -7.04
N GLY A 599 -1.62 12.26 -8.31
CA GLY A 599 -2.74 13.01 -8.91
C GLY A 599 -4.06 12.76 -8.18
N HIS A 600 -4.28 11.50 -7.78
CA HIS A 600 -5.39 11.07 -6.91
C HIS A 600 -4.89 10.10 -5.85
N GLY A 601 -5.21 10.37 -4.58
CA GLY A 601 -4.84 9.48 -3.48
C GLY A 601 -4.30 10.19 -2.25
N TYR A 602 -3.72 9.40 -1.35
CA TYR A 602 -3.04 9.88 -0.14
C TYR A 602 -1.57 10.21 -0.38
N LEU A 603 -1.00 11.05 0.49
CA LEU A 603 0.43 11.39 0.46
C LEU A 603 1.28 10.12 0.61
N SER A 604 2.17 9.85 -0.34
CA SER A 604 2.93 8.60 -0.40
C SER A 604 4.45 8.83 -0.26
N ASP A 605 5.22 7.73 -0.23
CA ASP A 605 6.67 7.75 -0.44
C ASP A 605 7.08 6.75 -1.54
N GLU A 606 8.37 6.43 -1.64
CA GLU A 606 8.93 5.55 -2.67
C GLU A 606 8.21 4.19 -2.76
N HIS A 607 7.76 3.65 -1.63
CA HIS A 607 7.20 2.30 -1.56
C HIS A 607 5.91 2.15 -2.37
N GLU A 608 4.99 3.11 -2.28
CA GLU A 608 3.74 3.03 -3.04
C GLU A 608 3.98 3.15 -4.55
N VAL A 609 4.93 3.99 -4.96
CA VAL A 609 5.32 4.14 -6.38
C VAL A 609 5.92 2.83 -6.89
N LEU A 610 6.74 2.16 -6.09
CA LEU A 610 7.33 0.87 -6.41
C LEU A 610 6.27 -0.20 -6.65
N GLU A 611 5.33 -0.35 -5.72
CA GLU A 611 4.25 -1.34 -5.81
C GLU A 611 3.34 -1.08 -7.01
N TYR A 612 3.03 0.20 -7.28
CA TYR A 612 2.26 0.60 -8.46
C TYR A 612 3.01 0.32 -9.76
N ARG A 613 4.31 0.63 -9.84
CA ARG A 613 5.17 0.32 -10.99
C ARG A 613 5.20 -1.18 -11.27
N ASP A 614 5.37 -1.98 -10.23
CA ASP A 614 5.42 -3.43 -10.35
C ASP A 614 4.11 -4.01 -10.89
N MET A 615 2.97 -3.51 -10.40
CA MET A 615 1.65 -3.86 -10.90
C MET A 615 1.54 -3.61 -12.42
N VAL A 616 1.93 -2.42 -12.90
CA VAL A 616 1.83 -2.08 -14.33
C VAL A 616 2.73 -2.97 -15.18
N VAL A 617 3.96 -3.24 -14.73
CA VAL A 617 4.91 -4.15 -15.40
C VAL A 617 4.35 -5.57 -15.49
N ILE A 618 3.84 -6.10 -14.39
CA ILE A 618 3.31 -7.47 -14.32
C ILE A 618 2.10 -7.63 -15.24
N ILE A 619 1.18 -6.67 -15.25
CA ILE A 619 -0.01 -6.70 -16.11
C ILE A 619 0.39 -6.57 -17.59
N ARG A 620 1.33 -5.67 -17.92
CA ARG A 620 1.89 -5.54 -19.27
C ARG A 620 2.43 -6.88 -19.75
N ASP A 621 3.22 -7.58 -18.95
CA ASP A 621 3.87 -8.83 -19.34
C ASP A 621 2.85 -9.96 -19.53
N ARG A 622 1.81 -10.01 -18.69
CA ARG A 622 0.67 -10.93 -18.85
C ARG A 622 -0.07 -10.68 -20.17
N ILE A 623 -0.38 -9.41 -20.49
CA ILE A 623 -1.06 -9.06 -21.74
C ILE A 623 -0.16 -9.33 -22.95
N GLN A 624 1.14 -9.01 -22.87
CA GLN A 624 2.10 -9.30 -23.91
C GLN A 624 2.21 -10.81 -24.20
N ALA A 625 2.22 -11.65 -23.16
CA ALA A 625 2.23 -13.10 -23.31
C ALA A 625 0.99 -13.61 -24.07
N LEU A 626 -0.19 -13.06 -23.78
CA LEU A 626 -1.42 -13.38 -24.49
C LEU A 626 -1.39 -12.90 -25.95
N ILE A 627 -0.87 -11.70 -26.22
CA ILE A 627 -0.67 -11.18 -27.58
C ILE A 627 0.26 -12.10 -28.38
N ASN A 628 1.37 -12.52 -27.78
CA ASN A 628 2.34 -13.43 -28.40
C ASN A 628 1.72 -14.81 -28.70
N ALA A 629 0.74 -15.24 -27.90
CA ALA A 629 -0.06 -16.44 -28.14
C ALA A 629 -1.18 -16.25 -29.18
N GLY A 630 -1.27 -15.06 -29.80
CA GLY A 630 -2.26 -14.76 -30.84
C GLY A 630 -3.64 -14.35 -30.31
N ALA A 631 -3.77 -14.02 -29.02
CA ALA A 631 -5.06 -13.65 -28.44
C ALA A 631 -5.59 -12.33 -29.01
N THR A 632 -6.89 -12.32 -29.29
CA THR A 632 -7.67 -11.11 -29.59
C THR A 632 -7.92 -10.30 -28.32
N LEU A 633 -8.23 -9.01 -28.45
CA LEU A 633 -8.59 -8.17 -27.29
C LEU A 633 -9.71 -8.78 -26.45
N ALA A 634 -10.74 -9.37 -27.08
CA ALA A 634 -11.83 -10.03 -26.36
C ALA A 634 -11.34 -11.24 -25.53
N GLN A 635 -10.41 -12.04 -26.07
CA GLN A 635 -9.80 -13.15 -25.35
C GLN A 635 -8.88 -12.66 -24.22
N VAL A 636 -8.17 -11.54 -24.42
CA VAL A 636 -7.36 -10.93 -23.36
C VAL A 636 -8.23 -10.45 -22.20
N LYS A 637 -9.32 -9.72 -22.48
CA LYS A 637 -10.28 -9.31 -21.43
C LYS A 637 -10.88 -10.52 -20.71
N ALA A 638 -11.28 -11.55 -21.45
CA ALA A 638 -11.83 -12.78 -20.87
C ALA A 638 -10.82 -13.56 -20.00
N ALA A 639 -9.52 -13.41 -20.24
CA ALA A 639 -8.46 -14.02 -19.43
C ALA A 639 -8.23 -13.33 -18.08
N ARG A 640 -8.82 -12.14 -17.85
CA ARG A 640 -8.71 -11.33 -16.62
C ARG A 640 -7.25 -11.19 -16.12
N PRO A 641 -6.32 -10.62 -16.92
CA PRO A 641 -4.91 -10.52 -16.56
C PRO A 641 -4.61 -9.66 -15.32
N THR A 642 -5.61 -8.96 -14.80
CA THR A 642 -5.54 -8.02 -13.67
C THR A 642 -6.26 -8.54 -12.41
N ALA A 643 -6.73 -9.79 -12.41
CA ALA A 643 -7.65 -10.31 -11.38
C ALA A 643 -7.16 -10.22 -9.93
N ASP A 644 -5.84 -10.23 -9.72
CA ASP A 644 -5.16 -10.04 -8.43
C ASP A 644 -5.11 -8.59 -7.94
N TYR A 645 -5.30 -7.61 -8.83
CA TYR A 645 -5.28 -6.17 -8.53
C TYR A 645 -6.68 -5.54 -8.57
N ASP A 646 -7.69 -6.21 -9.14
CA ASP A 646 -9.02 -5.64 -9.36
C ASP A 646 -9.72 -5.20 -8.06
N THR A 647 -9.52 -5.91 -6.95
CA THR A 647 -10.10 -5.53 -5.65
C THR A 647 -9.42 -4.29 -5.05
N ARG A 648 -8.28 -3.86 -5.58
CA ARG A 648 -7.54 -2.66 -5.14
C ARG A 648 -7.75 -1.46 -6.08
N TYR A 649 -7.78 -1.69 -7.38
CA TYR A 649 -7.74 -0.63 -8.41
C TYR A 649 -8.86 -0.72 -9.46
N GLY A 650 -9.61 -1.82 -9.47
CA GLY A 650 -10.57 -2.11 -10.54
C GLY A 650 -11.81 -1.24 -10.52
N ALA A 651 -12.43 -1.04 -11.69
CA ALA A 651 -13.70 -0.34 -11.83
C ALA A 651 -14.51 -0.94 -12.98
N ASN A 652 -15.81 -1.16 -12.74
CA ASN A 652 -16.73 -1.71 -13.75
C ASN A 652 -17.60 -0.65 -14.44
N SER A 653 -17.52 0.59 -13.98
CA SER A 653 -18.29 1.73 -14.48
C SER A 653 -17.54 3.02 -14.19
N GLY A 654 -17.92 4.11 -14.85
CA GLY A 654 -17.29 5.42 -14.69
C GLY A 654 -16.46 5.80 -15.91
N PRO A 655 -15.66 6.88 -15.81
CA PRO A 655 -14.87 7.40 -16.93
C PRO A 655 -13.70 6.47 -17.30
N TRP A 656 -13.26 5.63 -16.38
CA TRP A 656 -12.19 4.66 -16.57
C TRP A 656 -12.58 3.32 -15.94
N THR A 657 -12.52 2.25 -16.72
CA THR A 657 -12.86 0.89 -16.25
C THR A 657 -11.68 -0.06 -16.44
N THR A 658 -11.65 -1.16 -15.70
CA THR A 658 -10.65 -2.23 -15.85
C THR A 658 -10.53 -2.70 -17.30
N ASP A 659 -11.67 -2.85 -18.00
CA ASP A 659 -11.69 -3.23 -19.41
C ASP A 659 -11.05 -2.19 -20.34
N MET A 660 -11.14 -0.90 -20.01
CA MET A 660 -10.50 0.19 -20.77
C MET A 660 -9.00 0.20 -20.52
N PHE A 661 -8.57 -0.03 -19.28
CA PHE A 661 -7.15 -0.18 -18.93
C PHE A 661 -6.49 -1.36 -19.66
N ILE A 662 -7.11 -2.55 -19.62
CA ILE A 662 -6.63 -3.74 -20.36
C ILE A 662 -6.55 -3.43 -21.86
N GLU A 663 -7.54 -2.74 -22.41
CA GLU A 663 -7.55 -2.34 -23.81
C GLU A 663 -6.46 -1.33 -24.16
N ALA A 664 -6.20 -0.34 -23.29
CA ALA A 664 -5.15 0.64 -23.49
C ALA A 664 -3.77 -0.03 -23.51
N ILE A 665 -3.50 -0.99 -22.61
CA ILE A 665 -2.26 -1.78 -22.65
C ILE A 665 -2.18 -2.61 -23.95
N TYR A 666 -3.25 -3.34 -24.30
CA TYR A 666 -3.27 -4.16 -25.52
C TYR A 666 -2.96 -3.33 -26.77
N ARG A 667 -3.58 -2.16 -26.89
CA ARG A 667 -3.38 -1.23 -28.01
C ARG A 667 -2.01 -0.55 -27.99
N SER A 668 -1.45 -0.29 -26.80
CA SER A 668 -0.08 0.21 -26.67
C SER A 668 0.95 -0.79 -27.20
N LEU A 669 0.76 -2.07 -26.90
CA LEU A 669 1.69 -3.15 -27.26
C LEU A 669 1.50 -3.65 -28.70
N LYS A 670 0.32 -3.41 -29.27
CA LYS A 670 -0.05 -3.77 -30.64
C LYS A 670 -0.66 -2.54 -31.35
N PRO A 671 0.19 -1.54 -31.66
CA PRO A 671 -0.24 -0.27 -32.24
C PRO A 671 -0.90 -0.42 -33.62
#